data_AF-A0AA43CBF9-F1
#
_entry.id   AF-A0AA43CBF9-F1
#
_cell.length_a   1.000
_cell.length_b   1.000
_cell.length_c   1.000
_cell.angle_alpha   90.00
_cell.angle_beta   90.00
_cell.angle_gamma   90.00
#
_symmetry.space_group_name_H-M   'P 1'
#
loop_
_entity.id
_entity.type
_entity.pdbx_description
1 polymer ?
#
loop_
_entity_poly.entity_id
_entity_poly.type
_entity_poly.pdbx_seq_one_letter_code
_entity_poly.pdbx_strand_id
1 'polypeptide(L)'
;MRNCHVVLCFVVAAGLVGCTPNPEVSEYEGALRQARTCGEVLQAIQEDAIAQVELELKAFEDDDLYGRGGPVFFDGVLEGAPDDTAAPTAGADGDTPSGVSDTNRQVASVDEADIVKVGDGGTKLYVIRGDGFHEFDSWPAAETSRVADLQIEGYPIEMFVEGDRAVVFSNVFGVEALGGGDLCNGGPEPVGIAADEAYYYCGPSYTKTTVISLEGDTPEAIREIYVEGYYTSSRRHDNIVRAVLQTQLKQPPTVPQFWEVVYAEPYPQTREEEIERARLWATAAKAAIPETTLEEWLPVWGERVEGEIQQRAPQCADFYSPLPGFTDHGMTQILGIDIAAGGDAAITSILGQASQVYANADTLILAQPDYGWFDRDIDHNRTAVHRFAVSSEAQRTPYQGSGFVPGLVNDQFSIDERGGVIRIATTRETWRDGDVWIPSVTHNFVTTMSLEEGRLAVVGATPPLAEGERIFSARFIGDLGYIVTFRQIDPLFAIDLSDPTKPTVLGELKIPGFSDYMHPLGDDHLLTIGRDIDEQTQINNGTALQIFDVSNPANPVQKFKALVGQGFSEANRNHKAFNFYADQGILAFPFVSNEGDFSSTLELWDVSADAGLSRRGSVDHSALVINDCGGWIPPIDGAFVGDAFYRDCGYFPQVSRGVFIDEYIYSISHGGVLVHNVGDLETPVATATY
;
A
#
# COMPACT_ATOMS: atom_id res chain seq x y z
N MET A 1 5.02 -75.51 11.83
CA MET A 1 6.21 -76.30 12.22
C MET A 1 7.47 -75.52 11.85
N ARG A 2 8.66 -76.01 12.21
CA ARG A 2 9.95 -75.28 12.18
C ARG A 2 10.36 -74.72 10.81
N ASN A 3 10.91 -73.50 10.86
CA ASN A 3 12.12 -72.95 10.22
C ASN A 3 12.50 -73.36 8.77
N CYS A 4 12.88 -72.34 7.99
CA CYS A 4 14.08 -72.42 7.14
C CYS A 4 14.91 -71.12 7.25
N HIS A 5 16.12 -71.10 6.69
CA HIS A 5 17.20 -70.21 7.12
C HIS A 5 17.37 -68.88 6.35
N VAL A 6 17.99 -67.93 7.04
CA VAL A 6 18.60 -66.70 6.53
C VAL A 6 19.68 -67.02 5.48
N VAL A 7 19.71 -66.23 4.40
CA VAL A 7 20.95 -65.87 3.69
C VAL A 7 20.97 -64.34 3.57
N LEU A 8 22.12 -63.74 3.83
CA LEU A 8 22.32 -62.29 3.89
C LEU A 8 23.04 -61.80 2.64
N CYS A 9 22.57 -60.71 2.02
CA CYS A 9 23.33 -59.92 1.06
C CYS A 9 22.96 -58.44 1.23
N PHE A 10 23.97 -57.60 1.45
CA PHE A 10 23.82 -56.14 1.51
C PHE A 10 23.76 -55.55 0.11
N VAL A 11 22.82 -54.62 -0.10
CA VAL A 11 22.96 -53.54 -1.09
C VAL A 11 22.70 -52.24 -0.34
N VAL A 12 23.67 -51.33 -0.36
CA VAL A 12 23.51 -50.01 0.25
C VAL A 12 22.84 -49.09 -0.76
N ALA A 13 21.60 -48.71 -0.50
CA ALA A 13 20.95 -47.59 -1.16
C ALA A 13 21.10 -46.35 -0.26
N ALA A 14 21.72 -45.29 -0.77
CA ALA A 14 21.76 -44.01 -0.07
C ALA A 14 20.37 -43.36 -0.16
N GLY A 15 19.75 -43.11 0.99
CA GLY A 15 18.47 -42.39 1.05
C GLY A 15 18.69 -40.91 0.73
N LEU A 16 18.15 -40.44 -0.39
CA LEU A 16 17.92 -39.02 -0.61
C LEU A 16 16.83 -38.57 0.36
N VAL A 17 17.17 -37.68 1.29
CA VAL A 17 16.19 -37.01 2.15
C VAL A 17 15.57 -35.89 1.32
N GLY A 18 14.54 -36.25 0.55
CA GLY A 18 13.64 -35.27 -0.04
C GLY A 18 12.72 -34.72 1.05
N CYS A 19 12.70 -33.40 1.23
CA CYS A 19 11.69 -32.76 2.06
C CYS A 19 10.32 -32.96 1.39
N THR A 20 9.47 -33.81 1.97
CA THR A 20 8.06 -33.85 1.60
C THR A 20 7.40 -32.55 2.04
N PRO A 21 6.70 -31.80 1.17
CA PRO A 21 5.86 -30.69 1.63
C PRO A 21 4.81 -31.24 2.60
N ASN A 22 4.43 -30.41 3.57
CA ASN A 22 3.42 -30.77 4.58
C ASN A 22 2.09 -31.09 3.86
N PRO A 23 1.44 -32.24 4.11
CA PRO A 23 0.24 -32.61 3.38
C PRO A 23 -0.96 -31.73 3.78
N GLU A 24 -1.80 -31.44 2.79
CA GLU A 24 -3.20 -31.02 2.97
C GLU A 24 -3.42 -29.74 3.79
N VAL A 25 -3.00 -28.59 3.24
CA VAL A 25 -3.88 -27.40 3.29
C VAL A 25 -5.17 -27.82 2.58
N SER A 26 -6.27 -27.95 3.32
CA SER A 26 -7.47 -28.56 2.75
C SER A 26 -8.17 -27.65 1.75
N GLU A 27 -8.98 -28.24 0.87
CA GLU A 27 -9.84 -27.54 -0.11
C GLU A 27 -10.70 -26.41 0.49
N TYR A 28 -10.96 -26.49 1.80
CA TYR A 28 -11.82 -25.60 2.56
C TYR A 28 -11.10 -24.38 3.18
N GLU A 29 -9.77 -24.40 3.34
CA GLU A 29 -9.07 -23.32 4.06
C GLU A 29 -8.94 -22.03 3.26
N GLY A 30 -8.74 -22.13 1.94
CA GLY A 30 -8.42 -20.97 1.10
C GLY A 30 -9.65 -20.24 0.55
N ALA A 31 -10.73 -20.96 0.25
CA ALA A 31 -11.84 -20.41 -0.52
C ALA A 31 -12.77 -19.52 0.32
N LEU A 32 -13.04 -18.30 -0.16
CA LEU A 32 -14.02 -17.41 0.46
C LEU A 32 -15.45 -17.91 0.18
N ARG A 33 -16.24 -18.06 1.24
CA ARG A 33 -17.69 -18.35 1.23
C ARG A 33 -18.44 -17.06 0.87
N GLN A 34 -19.12 -17.02 -0.28
CA GLN A 34 -20.01 -15.91 -0.63
C GLN A 34 -21.37 -16.05 0.08
N ALA A 35 -21.78 -15.00 0.81
CA ALA A 35 -23.12 -14.91 1.37
C ALA A 35 -24.15 -14.51 0.30
N ARG A 36 -25.38 -15.04 0.42
CA ARG A 36 -26.51 -14.75 -0.48
C ARG A 36 -27.60 -13.91 0.16
N THR A 37 -27.56 -13.78 1.49
CA THR A 37 -28.53 -13.04 2.30
C THR A 37 -27.83 -12.40 3.50
N CYS A 38 -28.40 -11.33 4.05
CA CYS A 38 -27.88 -10.71 5.28
C CYS A 38 -27.90 -11.66 6.49
N GLY A 39 -28.74 -12.70 6.50
CA GLY A 39 -28.71 -13.75 7.52
C GLY A 39 -27.48 -14.66 7.41
N GLU A 40 -27.01 -14.93 6.19
CA GLU A 40 -25.76 -15.67 5.95
C GLU A 40 -24.52 -14.82 6.33
N VAL A 41 -24.58 -13.49 6.12
CA VAL A 41 -23.54 -12.55 6.60
C VAL A 41 -23.48 -12.53 8.13
N LEU A 42 -24.63 -12.36 8.80
CA LEU A 42 -24.70 -12.36 10.26
C LEU A 42 -24.21 -13.69 10.83
N GLN A 43 -24.62 -14.82 10.25
CA GLN A 43 -24.12 -16.14 10.65
C GLN A 43 -22.59 -16.23 10.49
N ALA A 44 -22.02 -15.78 9.37
CA ALA A 44 -20.58 -15.84 9.16
C ALA A 44 -19.79 -15.01 10.19
N ILE A 45 -20.27 -13.80 10.53
CA ILE A 45 -19.66 -12.94 11.55
C ILE A 45 -19.82 -13.55 12.95
N GLN A 46 -21.00 -14.09 13.29
CA GLN A 46 -21.23 -14.75 14.58
C GLN A 46 -20.39 -16.03 14.75
N GLU A 47 -20.23 -16.82 13.69
CA GLU A 47 -19.32 -17.97 13.67
C GLU A 47 -17.86 -17.53 13.92
N ASP A 48 -17.40 -16.50 13.21
CA ASP A 48 -16.03 -15.99 13.29
C ASP A 48 -15.70 -15.38 14.66
N ALA A 49 -16.59 -14.54 15.20
CA ALA A 49 -16.45 -13.94 16.53
C ALA A 49 -16.46 -15.01 17.65
N ILE A 50 -17.25 -16.09 17.50
CA ILE A 50 -17.22 -17.22 18.44
C ILE A 50 -15.86 -17.94 18.36
N ALA A 51 -15.31 -18.14 17.17
CA ALA A 51 -13.99 -18.75 17.00
C ALA A 51 -12.86 -17.87 17.56
N GLN A 52 -12.90 -16.56 17.32
CA GLN A 52 -11.97 -15.58 17.91
C GLN A 52 -12.01 -15.61 19.44
N VAL A 53 -13.19 -15.69 20.06
CA VAL A 53 -13.33 -15.83 21.52
C VAL A 53 -12.73 -17.14 22.07
N GLU A 54 -12.76 -18.23 21.30
CA GLU A 54 -12.11 -19.49 21.70
C GLU A 54 -10.58 -19.45 21.52
N LEU A 55 -10.10 -18.74 20.50
CA LEU A 55 -8.67 -18.53 20.24
C LEU A 55 -8.04 -17.55 21.23
N GLU A 56 -8.72 -16.44 21.55
CA GLU A 56 -8.30 -15.48 22.58
C GLU A 56 -8.26 -16.14 23.96
N LEU A 57 -9.26 -16.97 24.31
CA LEU A 57 -9.22 -17.75 25.53
C LEU A 57 -8.05 -18.74 25.55
N LYS A 58 -7.84 -19.54 24.48
CA LYS A 58 -6.73 -20.50 24.41
C LYS A 58 -5.39 -19.78 24.61
N ALA A 59 -5.15 -18.71 23.85
CA ALA A 59 -3.94 -17.92 23.96
C ALA A 59 -3.75 -17.36 25.38
N PHE A 60 -4.81 -16.80 25.99
CA PHE A 60 -4.71 -16.28 27.36
C PHE A 60 -4.55 -17.37 28.44
N GLU A 61 -4.95 -18.62 28.19
CA GLU A 61 -4.67 -19.75 29.07
C GLU A 61 -3.24 -20.29 28.93
N ASP A 62 -2.71 -20.33 27.70
CA ASP A 62 -1.39 -20.86 27.36
C ASP A 62 -0.25 -19.85 27.62
N ASP A 63 -0.51 -18.54 27.56
CA ASP A 63 0.55 -17.51 27.52
C ASP A 63 1.07 -17.03 28.89
N ASP A 64 2.39 -16.82 28.91
CA ASP A 64 3.17 -16.10 29.92
C ASP A 64 3.50 -14.73 29.33
N LEU A 65 2.50 -13.82 29.39
CA LEU A 65 2.29 -12.56 28.63
C LEU A 65 3.45 -11.54 28.49
N TYR A 66 4.66 -11.86 28.94
CA TYR A 66 5.90 -11.11 28.75
C TYR A 66 6.99 -11.89 27.99
N GLY A 67 6.73 -13.14 27.59
CA GLY A 67 7.73 -14.04 27.00
C GLY A 67 7.94 -13.90 25.48
N ARG A 68 6.98 -13.33 24.75
CA ARG A 68 7.06 -13.10 23.29
C ARG A 68 6.97 -11.60 23.00
N GLY A 69 7.76 -11.14 22.02
CA GLY A 69 7.96 -9.70 21.78
C GLY A 69 6.68 -8.98 21.36
N GLY A 70 6.40 -7.84 21.98
CA GLY A 70 5.28 -6.97 21.61
C GLY A 70 5.41 -6.38 20.18
N PRO A 71 4.35 -5.72 19.68
CA PRO A 71 4.27 -5.29 18.29
C PRO A 71 5.42 -4.38 17.88
N VAL A 72 6.16 -4.81 16.85
CA VAL A 72 6.96 -3.90 16.04
C VAL A 72 6.01 -3.23 15.06
N PHE A 73 5.56 -2.02 15.39
CA PHE A 73 4.77 -1.20 14.49
C PHE A 73 5.59 -0.90 13.23
N PHE A 74 5.17 -1.49 12.10
CA PHE A 74 5.66 -1.10 10.78
C PHE A 74 4.86 0.09 10.29
N ASP A 75 5.38 1.29 10.51
CA ASP A 75 4.89 2.50 9.87
C ASP A 75 5.36 2.52 8.39
N GLY A 76 4.39 2.34 7.50
CA GLY A 76 4.63 2.03 6.07
C GLY A 76 3.38 2.26 5.22
N VAL A 77 3.09 3.53 4.93
CA VAL A 77 2.05 3.96 3.98
C VAL A 77 2.39 3.52 2.54
N LEU A 78 1.39 3.13 1.75
CA LEU A 78 1.51 2.45 0.43
C LEU A 78 0.90 3.28 -0.73
N GLU A 79 1.13 2.86 -2.01
CA GLU A 79 0.26 2.94 -3.25
C GLU A 79 1.04 2.99 -4.63
N GLY A 80 0.41 2.75 -5.82
CA GLY A 80 0.99 2.09 -7.05
C GLY A 80 0.29 1.90 -8.46
N ALA A 81 0.54 2.64 -9.58
CA ALA A 81 -0.47 2.95 -10.68
C ALA A 81 -0.96 2.04 -11.92
N PRO A 82 -0.27 1.96 -13.12
CA PRO A 82 -0.43 1.92 -14.67
C PRO A 82 -0.59 3.01 -15.85
N ASP A 83 0.51 3.63 -16.41
CA ASP A 83 1.36 3.53 -17.68
C ASP A 83 0.82 3.26 -19.13
N ASP A 84 1.68 3.60 -20.11
CA ASP A 84 1.76 3.21 -21.55
C ASP A 84 0.63 3.68 -22.52
N THR A 85 0.85 4.19 -23.76
CA THR A 85 2.00 4.18 -24.71
C THR A 85 2.01 5.40 -25.70
N ALA A 86 3.21 5.73 -26.22
CA ALA A 86 3.55 6.25 -27.58
C ALA A 86 3.47 7.76 -27.96
N ALA A 87 4.43 8.19 -28.80
CA ALA A 87 4.81 9.60 -29.06
C ALA A 87 4.92 10.03 -30.55
N PRO A 88 5.01 11.35 -30.82
CA PRO A 88 5.73 11.92 -31.98
C PRO A 88 6.68 13.08 -31.60
N THR A 89 7.48 13.60 -32.55
CA THR A 89 8.58 14.54 -32.25
C THR A 89 8.33 16.02 -32.60
N ALA A 90 8.49 16.89 -31.59
CA ALA A 90 9.04 18.26 -31.61
C ALA A 90 8.55 19.31 -32.64
N GLY A 91 7.94 20.41 -32.15
CA GLY A 91 7.91 21.68 -32.91
C GLY A 91 6.95 22.80 -32.47
N ALA A 92 7.37 23.61 -31.49
CA ALA A 92 7.09 25.05 -31.28
C ALA A 92 5.64 25.62 -31.27
N ASP A 93 5.37 26.46 -30.25
CA ASP A 93 4.32 27.48 -30.18
C ASP A 93 2.91 27.06 -30.68
N GLY A 94 2.34 26.04 -30.02
CA GLY A 94 0.94 25.66 -30.16
C GLY A 94 0.07 26.10 -28.97
N ASP A 95 -1.25 26.19 -29.20
CA ASP A 95 -2.25 26.51 -28.15
C ASP A 95 -2.35 25.41 -27.06
N THR A 96 -1.69 24.25 -27.24
CA THR A 96 -1.60 23.12 -26.30
C THR A 96 -0.16 22.56 -26.29
N PRO A 97 0.30 21.92 -25.19
CA PRO A 97 1.60 21.22 -25.14
C PRO A 97 1.73 20.07 -26.17
N SER A 98 2.95 19.61 -26.44
CA SER A 98 3.21 18.45 -27.31
C SER A 98 3.43 17.11 -26.58
N GLY A 99 3.63 17.14 -25.25
CA GLY A 99 3.76 15.95 -24.41
C GLY A 99 3.65 16.27 -22.91
N VAL A 100 3.31 15.26 -22.11
CA VAL A 100 3.18 15.32 -20.65
C VAL A 100 3.77 14.07 -20.01
N SER A 101 4.15 14.13 -18.73
CA SER A 101 4.35 12.93 -17.90
C SER A 101 3.10 12.63 -17.09
N ASP A 102 2.69 11.37 -17.04
CA ASP A 102 1.73 10.91 -16.04
C ASP A 102 2.37 10.80 -14.64
N THR A 103 1.56 10.45 -13.65
CA THR A 103 2.00 9.71 -12.45
C THR A 103 2.92 8.54 -12.86
N ASN A 104 3.91 8.13 -12.03
CA ASN A 104 4.66 6.86 -12.20
C ASN A 104 3.99 5.69 -11.46
N ARG A 105 4.20 4.43 -11.91
CA ARG A 105 3.12 3.43 -11.97
C ARG A 105 3.59 1.90 -11.76
N GLN A 106 2.71 0.95 -11.31
CA GLN A 106 2.80 -0.58 -11.20
C GLN A 106 2.63 -1.55 -12.46
N VAL A 107 1.41 -2.04 -12.87
CA VAL A 107 1.07 -2.73 -14.19
C VAL A 107 0.36 -1.93 -15.33
N ALA A 108 0.98 -1.78 -16.52
CA ALA A 108 0.52 -1.03 -17.72
C ALA A 108 -0.92 -0.46 -17.72
N SER A 109 -1.94 -1.26 -18.00
CA SER A 109 -3.25 -0.81 -18.43
C SER A 109 -4.24 -0.33 -17.34
N VAL A 110 -3.78 0.35 -16.28
CA VAL A 110 -4.63 0.73 -15.13
C VAL A 110 -4.23 2.08 -14.53
N ASP A 111 -5.06 3.12 -14.63
CA ASP A 111 -4.76 4.39 -13.94
C ASP A 111 -5.01 4.25 -12.42
N GLU A 112 -4.41 5.14 -11.63
CA GLU A 112 -4.48 5.15 -10.17
C GLU A 112 -4.49 6.57 -9.64
N ALA A 113 -5.00 6.75 -8.42
CA ALA A 113 -5.07 8.08 -7.82
C ALA A 113 -3.67 8.65 -7.54
N ASP A 114 -3.55 9.98 -7.49
CA ASP A 114 -2.37 10.69 -6.99
C ASP A 114 -2.77 12.08 -6.48
N ILE A 115 -1.89 12.78 -5.75
CA ILE A 115 -2.13 14.15 -5.25
C ILE A 115 -2.03 15.23 -6.33
N VAL A 116 -1.62 14.87 -7.54
CA VAL A 116 -1.51 15.73 -8.71
C VAL A 116 -1.96 14.97 -9.97
N LYS A 117 -2.70 15.63 -10.85
CA LYS A 117 -3.10 15.09 -12.16
C LYS A 117 -3.05 16.17 -13.24
N VAL A 118 -2.67 15.77 -14.44
CA VAL A 118 -2.70 16.63 -15.63
C VAL A 118 -3.99 16.36 -16.40
N GLY A 119 -4.64 17.40 -16.91
CA GLY A 119 -5.84 17.29 -17.74
C GLY A 119 -5.74 18.11 -19.02
N ASP A 120 -6.77 17.99 -19.87
CA ASP A 120 -6.93 18.75 -21.13
C ASP A 120 -5.66 18.80 -22.00
N GLY A 121 -4.98 17.66 -22.12
CA GLY A 121 -3.75 17.51 -22.91
C GLY A 121 -2.55 18.30 -22.40
N GLY A 122 -2.54 18.70 -21.12
CA GLY A 122 -1.47 19.49 -20.49
C GLY A 122 -1.80 20.97 -20.31
N THR A 123 -3.00 21.42 -20.69
CA THR A 123 -3.44 22.81 -20.42
C THR A 123 -3.98 23.02 -19.01
N LYS A 124 -4.33 21.94 -18.29
CA LYS A 124 -4.75 21.97 -16.88
C LYS A 124 -3.84 21.13 -15.98
N LEU A 125 -3.55 21.65 -14.79
CA LEU A 125 -2.94 20.93 -13.69
C LEU A 125 -3.87 20.98 -12.47
N TYR A 126 -4.25 19.82 -11.96
CA TYR A 126 -5.05 19.67 -10.75
C TYR A 126 -4.14 19.25 -9.60
N VAL A 127 -4.31 19.86 -8.43
CA VAL A 127 -3.54 19.53 -7.20
C VAL A 127 -4.48 19.49 -6.00
N ILE A 128 -4.36 18.49 -5.12
CA ILE A 128 -5.00 18.54 -3.79
C ILE A 128 -4.00 18.91 -2.69
N ARG A 129 -4.34 19.88 -1.83
CA ARG A 129 -3.56 20.31 -0.66
C ARG A 129 -4.45 20.87 0.43
N GLY A 130 -4.06 20.67 1.69
CA GLY A 130 -4.92 21.03 2.83
C GLY A 130 -6.28 20.35 2.68
N ASP A 131 -7.35 21.14 2.78
CA ASP A 131 -8.74 20.76 2.47
C ASP A 131 -9.19 21.26 1.08
N GLY A 132 -8.27 21.53 0.15
CA GLY A 132 -8.54 22.08 -1.18
C GLY A 132 -8.26 21.12 -2.34
N PHE A 133 -9.16 21.14 -3.32
CA PHE A 133 -8.90 20.75 -4.71
C PHE A 133 -8.67 22.02 -5.53
N HIS A 134 -7.47 22.16 -6.08
CA HIS A 134 -7.01 23.37 -6.76
C HIS A 134 -6.83 23.08 -8.26
N GLU A 135 -7.39 23.96 -9.10
CA GLU A 135 -7.23 23.93 -10.55
C GLU A 135 -6.30 25.06 -11.00
N PHE A 136 -5.29 24.72 -11.78
CA PHE A 136 -4.36 25.65 -12.41
C PHE A 136 -4.46 25.54 -13.93
N ASP A 137 -4.44 26.68 -14.61
CA ASP A 137 -4.00 26.71 -16.01
C ASP A 137 -2.49 26.40 -16.02
N SER A 138 -2.07 25.44 -16.83
CA SER A 138 -0.67 24.98 -16.97
C SER A 138 -0.11 25.17 -18.38
N TRP A 139 -0.81 25.90 -19.25
CA TRP A 139 -0.28 26.31 -20.55
C TRP A 139 -0.86 27.66 -21.01
N PRO A 140 -0.04 28.60 -21.52
CA PRO A 140 1.43 28.54 -21.64
C PRO A 140 2.14 28.53 -20.29
N ALA A 141 3.27 27.84 -20.18
CA ALA A 141 3.94 27.59 -18.89
C ALA A 141 4.30 28.86 -18.08
N ALA A 142 4.60 29.97 -18.75
CA ALA A 142 4.90 31.27 -18.12
C ALA A 142 3.64 32.04 -17.63
N GLU A 143 2.44 31.58 -17.98
CA GLU A 143 1.15 32.12 -17.53
C GLU A 143 0.48 31.22 -16.47
N THR A 144 1.18 30.15 -16.02
CA THR A 144 0.70 29.19 -15.02
C THR A 144 0.17 29.91 -13.78
N SER A 145 -1.11 29.71 -13.49
CA SER A 145 -1.80 30.35 -12.38
C SER A 145 -2.99 29.52 -11.92
N ARG A 146 -3.32 29.61 -10.63
CA ARG A 146 -4.53 28.99 -10.07
C ARG A 146 -5.75 29.76 -10.58
N VAL A 147 -6.71 29.04 -11.15
CA VAL A 147 -7.92 29.60 -11.74
C VAL A 147 -9.18 29.28 -10.95
N ALA A 148 -9.23 28.13 -10.26
CA ALA A 148 -10.35 27.75 -9.42
C ALA A 148 -9.94 26.91 -8.20
N ASP A 149 -10.82 26.89 -7.21
CA ASP A 149 -10.69 26.18 -5.94
C ASP A 149 -12.03 25.53 -5.59
N LEU A 150 -11.99 24.28 -5.11
CA LEU A 150 -13.12 23.59 -4.49
C LEU A 150 -12.68 23.05 -3.13
N GLN A 151 -13.32 23.50 -2.05
CA GLN A 151 -13.06 22.99 -0.70
C GLN A 151 -13.65 21.58 -0.55
N ILE A 152 -12.84 20.63 -0.11
CA ILE A 152 -13.17 19.22 0.10
C ILE A 152 -13.19 18.92 1.59
N GLU A 153 -14.34 18.50 2.11
CA GLU A 153 -14.54 18.08 3.50
C GLU A 153 -13.49 17.05 3.97
N GLY A 154 -12.80 17.37 5.07
CA GLY A 154 -11.82 16.50 5.71
C GLY A 154 -10.41 16.66 5.14
N TYR A 155 -9.72 15.53 4.99
CA TYR A 155 -8.32 15.46 4.58
C TYR A 155 -8.20 14.68 3.26
N PRO A 156 -8.22 15.35 2.10
CA PRO A 156 -7.87 14.78 0.80
C PRO A 156 -6.60 13.93 0.84
N ILE A 157 -6.69 12.73 0.26
CA ILE A 157 -5.63 11.71 0.25
C ILE A 157 -5.00 11.67 -1.14
N GLU A 158 -5.79 11.29 -2.15
CA GLU A 158 -5.40 11.19 -3.56
C GLU A 158 -6.62 11.36 -4.48
N MET A 159 -6.39 11.60 -5.78
CA MET A 159 -7.44 11.78 -6.77
C MET A 159 -7.19 11.17 -8.16
N PHE A 160 -8.28 10.86 -8.85
CA PHE A 160 -8.34 10.66 -10.30
C PHE A 160 -8.82 11.91 -11.02
N VAL A 161 -8.37 12.08 -12.27
CA VAL A 161 -8.97 12.99 -13.26
C VAL A 161 -9.11 12.22 -14.57
N GLU A 162 -10.28 12.30 -15.22
CA GLU A 162 -10.55 11.73 -16.53
C GLU A 162 -11.59 12.59 -17.25
N GLY A 163 -11.25 13.10 -18.43
CA GLY A 163 -12.08 14.04 -19.18
C GLY A 163 -12.59 15.20 -18.31
N ASP A 164 -13.91 15.30 -18.21
CA ASP A 164 -14.66 16.33 -17.49
C ASP A 164 -14.99 15.96 -16.03
N ARG A 165 -14.30 14.97 -15.46
CA ARG A 165 -14.55 14.46 -14.10
C ARG A 165 -13.26 14.32 -13.29
N ALA A 166 -13.38 14.58 -11.99
CA ALA A 166 -12.40 14.15 -11.01
C ALA A 166 -13.06 13.31 -9.90
N VAL A 167 -12.27 12.48 -9.22
CA VAL A 167 -12.68 11.75 -8.01
C VAL A 167 -11.62 11.95 -6.96
N VAL A 168 -11.97 12.56 -5.83
CA VAL A 168 -11.08 12.77 -4.67
C VAL A 168 -11.48 11.80 -3.56
N PHE A 169 -10.51 11.08 -3.00
CA PHE A 169 -10.67 10.37 -1.73
C PHE A 169 -10.22 11.26 -0.58
N SER A 170 -10.96 11.25 0.53
CA SER A 170 -10.65 12.06 1.71
C SER A 170 -10.94 11.28 2.98
N ASN A 171 -10.13 11.48 4.03
CA ASN A 171 -10.49 11.01 5.37
C ASN A 171 -11.39 12.06 6.05
N VAL A 172 -12.55 11.64 6.57
CA VAL A 172 -13.44 12.47 7.41
C VAL A 172 -13.74 11.74 8.70
N PHE A 173 -14.02 12.47 9.78
CA PHE A 173 -14.18 11.89 11.11
C PHE A 173 -15.56 12.16 11.69
N GLY A 174 -16.16 11.17 12.34
CA GLY A 174 -17.27 11.43 13.25
C GLY A 174 -18.55 11.98 12.59
N VAL A 175 -18.89 11.52 11.38
CA VAL A 175 -20.08 11.97 10.63
C VAL A 175 -21.38 11.73 11.43
N GLU A 176 -22.00 12.79 11.96
CA GLU A 176 -23.18 12.70 12.86
C GLU A 176 -24.35 11.94 12.22
N ALA A 177 -24.63 12.21 10.94
CA ALA A 177 -25.69 11.55 10.16
C ALA A 177 -25.48 10.02 9.98
N LEU A 178 -24.28 9.52 10.28
CA LEU A 178 -23.90 8.10 10.26
C LEU A 178 -23.52 7.58 11.67
N GLY A 179 -23.83 8.34 12.72
CA GLY A 179 -23.63 7.95 14.12
C GLY A 179 -22.27 8.31 14.74
N GLY A 180 -21.45 9.12 14.06
CA GLY A 180 -20.23 9.69 14.62
C GLY A 180 -20.44 10.96 15.46
N GLY A 181 -19.35 11.56 15.97
CA GLY A 181 -19.38 12.84 16.69
C GLY A 181 -18.44 13.88 16.06
N ASP A 182 -18.98 15.07 15.78
CA ASP A 182 -18.38 16.14 14.94
C ASP A 182 -17.21 16.89 15.62
N LEU A 183 -16.10 16.20 15.90
CA LEU A 183 -14.97 16.77 16.67
C LEU A 183 -13.75 17.18 15.84
N CYS A 184 -13.59 16.68 14.60
CA CYS A 184 -12.35 16.84 13.83
C CYS A 184 -12.56 17.11 12.32
N ASN A 185 -13.74 17.61 11.90
CA ASN A 185 -14.01 17.90 10.48
C ASN A 185 -13.53 19.30 10.08
N GLY A 186 -12.57 19.39 9.16
CA GLY A 186 -12.25 20.62 8.44
C GLY A 186 -11.62 21.75 9.28
N GLY A 187 -10.99 21.42 10.40
CA GLY A 187 -10.10 22.34 11.11
C GLY A 187 -8.63 22.03 10.80
N PRO A 188 -7.71 23.02 10.90
CA PRO A 188 -6.31 22.68 11.12
C PRO A 188 -6.20 21.84 12.40
N GLU A 189 -5.18 20.98 12.52
CA GLU A 189 -4.88 20.33 13.80
C GLU A 189 -4.81 21.39 14.92
N PRO A 190 -5.20 21.09 16.17
CA PRO A 190 -5.31 22.08 17.23
C PRO A 190 -3.93 22.56 17.73
N VAL A 191 -3.28 23.41 16.93
CA VAL A 191 -1.95 23.99 17.19
C VAL A 191 -1.99 24.80 18.49
N GLY A 192 -1.42 24.22 19.56
CA GLY A 192 -1.27 24.89 20.85
C GLY A 192 -2.33 24.58 21.91
N ILE A 193 -2.71 23.31 22.10
CA ILE A 193 -3.26 22.85 23.39
C ILE A 193 -2.09 22.41 24.29
N ALA A 194 -2.12 22.81 25.57
CA ALA A 194 -1.07 22.46 26.53
C ALA A 194 -1.09 20.95 26.86
N ALA A 195 0.10 20.39 27.11
CA ALA A 195 0.30 18.96 27.32
C ALA A 195 -0.17 18.46 28.71
N ASP A 196 -1.49 18.43 28.93
CA ASP A 196 -2.17 17.79 30.06
C ASP A 196 -3.34 16.91 29.57
N GLU A 197 -3.09 15.60 29.49
CA GLU A 197 -4.05 14.50 29.70
C GLU A 197 -5.42 14.52 28.96
N ALA A 198 -5.44 14.65 27.63
CA ALA A 198 -6.61 14.29 26.83
C ALA A 198 -6.25 13.62 25.49
N TYR A 199 -6.50 12.31 25.35
CA TYR A 199 -6.60 11.66 24.04
C TYR A 199 -7.88 12.15 23.36
N TYR A 200 -7.76 12.89 22.26
CA TYR A 200 -8.91 13.43 21.53
C TYR A 200 -9.46 12.35 20.59
N TYR A 201 -10.62 11.79 20.91
CA TYR A 201 -11.29 10.81 20.05
C TYR A 201 -12.18 11.52 19.03
N CYS A 202 -11.74 11.56 17.77
CA CYS A 202 -12.44 12.22 16.67
C CYS A 202 -13.75 11.54 16.21
N GLY A 203 -14.17 10.45 16.85
CA GLY A 203 -15.22 9.57 16.33
C GLY A 203 -14.68 8.49 15.38
N PRO A 204 -15.57 7.68 14.76
CA PRO A 204 -15.19 6.74 13.72
C PRO A 204 -14.70 7.46 12.46
N SER A 205 -13.69 6.90 11.80
CA SER A 205 -13.13 7.39 10.54
C SER A 205 -13.96 6.92 9.34
N TYR A 206 -14.11 7.74 8.32
CA TYR A 206 -14.73 7.38 7.06
C TYR A 206 -13.84 7.80 5.89
N THR A 207 -13.83 6.97 4.86
CA THR A 207 -13.36 7.38 3.54
C THR A 207 -14.52 8.03 2.81
N LYS A 208 -14.41 9.34 2.60
CA LYS A 208 -15.27 10.10 1.70
C LYS A 208 -14.74 9.96 0.27
N THR A 209 -15.61 9.64 -0.67
CA THR A 209 -15.34 9.67 -2.11
C THR A 209 -16.17 10.79 -2.73
N THR A 210 -15.51 11.83 -3.23
CA THR A 210 -16.12 13.01 -3.83
C THR A 210 -15.95 12.96 -5.34
N VAL A 211 -17.04 12.80 -6.09
CA VAL A 211 -17.03 12.96 -7.56
C VAL A 211 -17.29 14.43 -7.89
N ILE A 212 -16.40 15.00 -8.69
CA ILE A 212 -16.36 16.42 -9.07
C ILE A 212 -16.64 16.53 -10.56
N SER A 213 -17.49 17.47 -10.96
CA SER A 213 -17.63 17.91 -12.35
C SER A 213 -16.65 19.03 -12.65
N LEU A 214 -16.03 18.95 -13.82
CA LEU A 214 -15.16 19.96 -14.42
C LEU A 214 -15.86 20.66 -15.61
N GLU A 215 -17.17 20.43 -15.81
CA GLU A 215 -17.98 21.08 -16.88
C GLU A 215 -18.38 22.52 -16.52
N GLY A 216 -17.42 23.43 -16.34
CA GLY A 216 -17.73 24.83 -16.02
C GLY A 216 -16.52 25.77 -15.92
N ASP A 217 -16.76 26.98 -15.39
CA ASP A 217 -15.71 27.95 -15.04
C ASP A 217 -15.06 27.64 -13.66
N THR A 218 -15.63 26.69 -12.90
CA THR A 218 -15.20 26.26 -11.55
C THR A 218 -15.61 24.80 -11.28
N PRO A 219 -14.78 23.98 -10.61
CA PRO A 219 -15.15 22.62 -10.22
C PRO A 219 -16.33 22.56 -9.22
N GLU A 220 -17.26 21.61 -9.40
CA GLU A 220 -18.40 21.39 -8.50
C GLU A 220 -18.48 19.94 -8.01
N ALA A 221 -18.66 19.72 -6.70
CA ALA A 221 -18.91 18.39 -6.13
C ALA A 221 -20.34 17.91 -6.48
N ILE A 222 -20.43 16.87 -7.32
CA ILE A 222 -21.71 16.35 -7.85
C ILE A 222 -22.20 15.06 -7.17
N ARG A 223 -21.33 14.33 -6.45
CA ARG A 223 -21.69 13.16 -5.65
C ARG A 223 -20.70 12.97 -4.51
N GLU A 224 -21.20 12.61 -3.33
CA GLU A 224 -20.39 12.32 -2.16
C GLU A 224 -20.85 11.01 -1.51
N ILE A 225 -19.93 10.06 -1.38
CA ILE A 225 -20.15 8.74 -0.77
C ILE A 225 -19.26 8.66 0.47
N TYR A 226 -19.79 8.13 1.57
CA TYR A 226 -19.08 7.97 2.84
C TYR A 226 -19.10 6.49 3.22
N VAL A 227 -17.93 5.88 3.44
CA VAL A 227 -17.81 4.50 3.92
C VAL A 227 -16.94 4.48 5.17
N GLU A 228 -17.45 3.94 6.27
CA GLU A 228 -16.72 3.85 7.53
C GLU A 228 -15.50 2.93 7.39
N GLY A 229 -14.30 3.49 7.57
CA GLY A 229 -13.04 2.84 7.24
C GLY A 229 -11.99 3.81 6.68
N TYR A 230 -10.80 3.27 6.45
CA TYR A 230 -9.63 3.94 5.92
C TYR A 230 -9.36 3.51 4.48
N TYR A 231 -8.96 4.46 3.64
CA TYR A 231 -8.48 4.22 2.29
C TYR A 231 -7.15 3.45 2.31
N THR A 232 -6.92 2.57 1.34
CA THR A 232 -5.74 1.67 1.30
C THR A 232 -5.17 1.47 -0.11
N SER A 233 -6.02 1.53 -1.13
CA SER A 233 -5.59 1.71 -2.53
C SER A 233 -6.76 2.06 -3.42
N SER A 234 -6.52 2.55 -4.64
CA SER A 234 -7.56 2.55 -5.69
C SER A 234 -7.00 2.18 -7.06
N ARG A 235 -7.87 1.85 -8.01
CA ARG A 235 -7.54 1.55 -9.42
C ARG A 235 -8.67 2.00 -10.32
N ARG A 236 -8.36 2.48 -11.52
CA ARG A 236 -9.33 2.93 -12.52
C ARG A 236 -9.21 2.16 -13.82
N HIS A 237 -10.36 1.68 -14.29
CA HIS A 237 -10.56 0.97 -15.55
C HIS A 237 -11.57 1.78 -16.37
N ASP A 238 -11.07 2.60 -17.31
CA ASP A 238 -11.83 3.66 -18.00
C ASP A 238 -12.65 4.53 -17.02
N ASN A 239 -13.98 4.44 -17.04
CA ASN A 239 -14.89 5.19 -16.15
C ASN A 239 -15.10 4.54 -14.77
N ILE A 240 -14.61 3.32 -14.56
CA ILE A 240 -14.85 2.55 -13.34
C ILE A 240 -13.69 2.73 -12.37
N VAL A 241 -13.95 3.43 -11.26
CA VAL A 241 -13.01 3.57 -10.15
C VAL A 241 -13.34 2.55 -9.07
N ARG A 242 -12.32 1.83 -8.58
CA ARG A 242 -12.39 0.86 -7.49
C ARG A 242 -11.47 1.32 -6.36
N ALA A 243 -12.02 1.67 -5.20
CA ALA A 243 -11.25 1.94 -3.99
C ALA A 243 -11.30 0.73 -3.05
N VAL A 244 -10.14 0.30 -2.57
CA VAL A 244 -9.95 -0.71 -1.52
C VAL A 244 -9.81 0.03 -0.19
N LEU A 245 -10.68 -0.32 0.75
CA LEU A 245 -10.80 0.29 2.06
C LEU A 245 -10.64 -0.79 3.14
N GLN A 246 -9.95 -0.47 4.23
CA GLN A 246 -9.90 -1.30 5.45
C GLN A 246 -10.82 -0.70 6.53
N THR A 247 -11.55 -1.55 7.24
CA THR A 247 -12.38 -1.11 8.36
C THR A 247 -12.45 -2.18 9.45
N GLN A 248 -12.94 -1.79 10.62
CA GLN A 248 -13.13 -2.69 11.75
C GLN A 248 -14.60 -3.13 11.86
N LEU A 249 -14.82 -4.35 12.38
CA LEU A 249 -16.16 -4.72 12.80
C LEU A 249 -16.50 -3.97 14.10
N LYS A 250 -17.75 -3.54 14.21
CA LYS A 250 -18.28 -2.96 15.43
C LYS A 250 -18.44 -4.02 16.50
N GLN A 251 -18.27 -3.61 17.75
CA GLN A 251 -18.46 -4.46 18.91
C GLN A 251 -19.90 -4.28 19.41
N PRO A 252 -20.76 -5.32 19.37
CA PRO A 252 -22.12 -5.21 19.87
C PRO A 252 -22.13 -4.91 21.38
N PRO A 253 -22.94 -3.95 21.86
CA PRO A 253 -22.95 -3.53 23.27
C PRO A 253 -23.50 -4.61 24.22
N THR A 254 -24.00 -5.72 23.68
CA THR A 254 -24.47 -6.91 24.39
C THR A 254 -23.37 -7.95 24.62
N VAL A 255 -22.26 -7.90 23.87
CA VAL A 255 -21.12 -8.82 23.98
C VAL A 255 -20.10 -8.23 24.96
N PRO A 256 -19.84 -8.86 26.12
CA PRO A 256 -18.91 -8.32 27.12
C PRO A 256 -17.47 -8.27 26.61
N GLN A 257 -16.73 -7.22 26.94
CA GLN A 257 -15.33 -7.09 26.58
C GLN A 257 -14.42 -7.96 27.47
N PHE A 258 -13.30 -8.43 26.92
CA PHE A 258 -12.32 -9.25 27.64
C PHE A 258 -11.80 -8.52 28.89
N TRP A 259 -11.22 -7.34 28.68
CA TRP A 259 -10.55 -6.56 29.72
C TRP A 259 -11.50 -6.11 30.84
N GLU A 260 -12.74 -5.73 30.49
CA GLU A 260 -13.78 -5.35 31.45
C GLU A 260 -14.17 -6.48 32.41
N VAL A 261 -14.21 -7.73 31.94
CA VAL A 261 -14.58 -8.88 32.77
C VAL A 261 -13.39 -9.42 33.56
N VAL A 262 -12.21 -9.53 32.93
CA VAL A 262 -11.00 -10.06 33.59
C VAL A 262 -10.49 -9.08 34.66
N TYR A 263 -10.41 -7.79 34.34
CA TYR A 263 -9.85 -6.78 35.24
C TYR A 263 -10.91 -5.95 35.98
N ALA A 264 -12.16 -6.41 36.04
CA ALA A 264 -13.22 -5.87 36.90
C ALA A 264 -12.77 -5.69 38.36
N GLU A 265 -13.17 -4.60 39.01
CA GLU A 265 -12.90 -4.40 40.44
C GLU A 265 -13.70 -5.38 41.34
N PRO A 266 -13.07 -5.96 42.38
CA PRO A 266 -11.66 -5.85 42.73
C PRO A 266 -10.78 -6.67 41.76
N TYR A 267 -9.67 -6.08 41.30
CA TYR A 267 -8.74 -6.72 40.36
C TYR A 267 -8.31 -8.13 40.80
N PRO A 268 -8.10 -9.08 39.86
CA PRO A 268 -7.64 -10.42 40.17
C PRO A 268 -6.29 -10.36 40.89
N GLN A 269 -6.11 -11.21 41.92
CA GLN A 269 -4.91 -11.24 42.76
C GLN A 269 -3.97 -12.41 42.40
N THR A 270 -4.40 -13.33 41.53
CA THR A 270 -3.61 -14.47 41.05
C THR A 270 -3.91 -14.79 39.59
N ARG A 271 -2.96 -15.44 38.90
CA ARG A 271 -3.12 -15.92 37.51
C ARG A 271 -4.29 -16.91 37.36
N GLU A 272 -4.61 -17.68 38.39
CA GLU A 272 -5.73 -18.63 38.38
C GLU A 272 -7.09 -17.90 38.50
N GLU A 273 -7.15 -16.77 39.22
CA GLU A 273 -8.32 -15.87 39.21
C GLU A 273 -8.49 -15.15 37.86
N GLU A 274 -7.40 -14.73 37.20
CA GLU A 274 -7.47 -14.17 35.84
C GLU A 274 -8.05 -15.19 34.85
N ILE A 275 -7.55 -16.43 34.87
CA ILE A 275 -8.00 -17.52 33.99
C ILE A 275 -9.45 -17.91 34.30
N GLU A 276 -9.88 -17.95 35.56
CA GLU A 276 -11.30 -18.17 35.90
C GLU A 276 -12.20 -17.07 35.31
N ARG A 277 -11.77 -15.80 35.37
CA ARG A 277 -12.53 -14.69 34.78
C ARG A 277 -12.52 -14.72 33.25
N ALA A 278 -11.41 -15.09 32.61
CA ALA A 278 -11.35 -15.26 31.15
C ALA A 278 -12.31 -16.37 30.68
N ARG A 279 -12.41 -17.48 31.42
CA ARG A 279 -13.42 -18.53 31.17
C ARG A 279 -14.85 -18.02 31.33
N LEU A 280 -15.11 -17.19 32.34
CA LEU A 280 -16.43 -16.56 32.55
C LEU A 280 -16.77 -15.57 31.43
N TRP A 281 -15.81 -14.74 31.00
CA TRP A 281 -15.93 -13.87 29.84
C TRP A 281 -16.28 -14.66 28.58
N ALA A 282 -15.46 -15.67 28.21
CA ALA A 282 -15.68 -16.45 26.99
C ALA A 282 -17.01 -17.19 27.00
N THR A 283 -17.47 -17.63 28.19
CA THR A 283 -18.80 -18.24 28.36
C THR A 283 -19.92 -17.22 28.14
N ALA A 284 -19.77 -15.99 28.64
CA ALA A 284 -20.76 -14.92 28.47
C ALA A 284 -20.77 -14.36 27.04
N ALA A 285 -19.61 -14.13 26.43
CA ALA A 285 -19.46 -13.66 25.05
C ALA A 285 -20.10 -14.65 24.05
N LYS A 286 -19.77 -15.94 24.12
CA LYS A 286 -20.38 -16.96 23.24
C LYS A 286 -21.87 -17.21 23.51
N ALA A 287 -22.40 -16.79 24.65
CA ALA A 287 -23.83 -16.78 24.92
C ALA A 287 -24.55 -15.51 24.42
N ALA A 288 -23.82 -14.39 24.30
CA ALA A 288 -24.35 -13.12 23.81
C ALA A 288 -24.30 -13.01 22.28
N ILE A 289 -23.21 -13.45 21.63
CA ILE A 289 -22.98 -13.34 20.18
C ILE A 289 -24.18 -13.84 19.35
N PRO A 290 -24.84 -14.99 19.63
CA PRO A 290 -25.98 -15.46 18.83
C PRO A 290 -27.23 -14.57 18.87
N GLU A 291 -27.38 -13.72 19.88
CA GLU A 291 -28.54 -12.82 20.05
C GLU A 291 -28.31 -11.42 19.40
N THR A 292 -27.15 -11.21 18.76
CA THR A 292 -26.78 -9.95 18.08
C THR A 292 -27.44 -9.78 16.71
N THR A 293 -27.56 -8.52 16.27
CA THR A 293 -28.07 -8.12 14.96
C THR A 293 -26.93 -7.71 14.02
N LEU A 294 -27.17 -7.68 12.69
CA LEU A 294 -26.12 -7.38 11.71
C LEU A 294 -25.65 -5.92 11.79
N GLU A 295 -26.58 -5.04 12.14
CA GLU A 295 -26.40 -3.61 12.33
C GLU A 295 -25.51 -3.27 13.55
N GLU A 296 -25.35 -4.21 14.50
CA GLU A 296 -24.41 -4.07 15.63
C GLU A 296 -22.96 -4.47 15.27
N TRP A 297 -22.73 -5.14 14.14
CA TRP A 297 -21.41 -5.59 13.68
C TRP A 297 -20.85 -4.80 12.50
N LEU A 298 -21.69 -4.39 11.54
CA LEU A 298 -21.17 -3.85 10.27
C LEU A 298 -20.75 -2.37 10.35
N PRO A 299 -19.71 -1.96 9.59
CA PRO A 299 -19.48 -0.56 9.24
C PRO A 299 -20.70 0.02 8.52
N VAL A 300 -20.98 1.30 8.72
CA VAL A 300 -22.04 2.00 7.99
C VAL A 300 -21.48 2.76 6.81
N TRP A 301 -22.31 2.90 5.78
CA TRP A 301 -22.01 3.70 4.61
C TRP A 301 -23.24 4.52 4.19
N GLY A 302 -23.02 5.61 3.46
CA GLY A 302 -24.05 6.53 3.04
C GLY A 302 -23.65 7.38 1.85
N GLU A 303 -24.59 8.19 1.35
CA GLU A 303 -24.36 9.15 0.28
C GLU A 303 -25.04 10.47 0.61
N ARG A 304 -24.47 11.62 0.21
CA ARG A 304 -25.19 12.90 0.31
C ARG A 304 -26.23 13.02 -0.80
N VAL A 305 -27.46 13.32 -0.43
CA VAL A 305 -28.62 13.46 -1.32
C VAL A 305 -29.45 14.66 -0.86
N GLU A 306 -29.70 15.61 -1.76
CA GLU A 306 -30.44 16.86 -1.47
C GLU A 306 -29.83 17.68 -0.30
N GLY A 307 -28.53 17.52 -0.05
CA GLY A 307 -27.75 18.19 1.02
C GLY A 307 -27.54 17.35 2.28
N GLU A 308 -28.41 16.37 2.53
CA GLU A 308 -28.38 15.51 3.72
C GLU A 308 -27.62 14.20 3.44
N ILE A 309 -26.82 13.71 4.40
CA ILE A 309 -26.19 12.39 4.28
C ILE A 309 -27.21 11.31 4.65
N GLN A 310 -27.41 10.34 3.75
CA GLN A 310 -28.36 9.25 3.91
C GLN A 310 -27.63 7.92 4.00
N GLN A 311 -27.76 7.22 5.13
CA GLN A 311 -27.25 5.85 5.30
C GLN A 311 -27.88 4.92 4.24
N ARG A 312 -27.06 3.99 3.71
CA ARG A 312 -27.46 2.97 2.74
C ARG A 312 -27.45 1.57 3.39
N ALA A 313 -28.19 0.65 2.79
CA ALA A 313 -28.29 -0.73 3.29
C ALA A 313 -27.00 -1.54 2.97
N PRO A 314 -26.61 -2.53 3.80
CA PRO A 314 -25.47 -3.39 3.49
C PRO A 314 -25.67 -4.24 2.22
N GLN A 315 -24.63 -4.36 1.39
CA GLN A 315 -24.67 -5.12 0.14
C GLN A 315 -24.40 -6.62 0.37
N CYS A 316 -25.22 -7.26 1.19
CA CYS A 316 -25.01 -8.61 1.74
C CYS A 316 -24.79 -9.75 0.73
N ALA A 317 -25.13 -9.55 -0.55
CA ALA A 317 -24.94 -10.55 -1.61
C ALA A 317 -23.51 -10.57 -2.18
N ASP A 318 -22.71 -9.54 -1.89
CA ASP A 318 -21.30 -9.42 -2.28
C ASP A 318 -20.38 -9.38 -1.05
N PHE A 319 -20.81 -10.06 0.02
CA PHE A 319 -20.01 -10.31 1.22
C PHE A 319 -19.36 -11.71 1.13
N TYR A 320 -18.09 -11.78 1.50
CA TYR A 320 -17.22 -12.94 1.36
C TYR A 320 -16.47 -13.21 2.67
N SER A 321 -16.56 -14.43 3.22
CA SER A 321 -15.89 -14.80 4.47
C SER A 321 -15.09 -16.11 4.32
N PRO A 322 -13.90 -16.26 4.92
CA PRO A 322 -13.20 -17.53 5.00
C PRO A 322 -13.89 -18.48 6.01
N LEU A 323 -13.18 -19.50 6.48
CA LEU A 323 -13.62 -20.29 7.63
C LEU A 323 -13.58 -19.46 8.93
N PRO A 324 -14.36 -19.81 9.96
CA PRO A 324 -14.35 -19.08 11.24
C PRO A 324 -12.99 -19.12 11.94
N GLY A 325 -12.52 -17.98 12.43
CA GLY A 325 -11.23 -17.82 13.10
C GLY A 325 -10.03 -17.81 12.14
N PHE A 326 -10.24 -17.59 10.83
CA PHE A 326 -9.15 -17.57 9.84
C PHE A 326 -8.57 -16.19 9.53
N THR A 327 -8.98 -15.14 10.23
CA THR A 327 -8.50 -13.76 10.00
C THR A 327 -8.31 -13.01 11.30
N ASP A 328 -7.44 -12.00 11.27
CA ASP A 328 -7.46 -10.91 12.26
C ASP A 328 -8.77 -10.11 12.14
N HIS A 329 -9.07 -9.29 13.14
CA HIS A 329 -10.31 -8.53 13.25
C HIS A 329 -10.46 -7.47 12.15
N GLY A 330 -11.71 -7.26 11.72
CA GLY A 330 -12.08 -6.27 10.71
C GLY A 330 -12.36 -6.86 9.34
N MET A 331 -12.41 -6.00 8.33
CA MET A 331 -12.83 -6.35 6.98
C MET A 331 -12.24 -5.40 5.93
N THR A 332 -12.11 -5.91 4.69
CA THR A 332 -11.71 -5.16 3.50
C THR A 332 -12.95 -4.91 2.64
N GLN A 333 -13.10 -3.71 2.09
CA GLN A 333 -14.20 -3.35 1.19
C GLN A 333 -13.68 -2.78 -0.13
N ILE A 334 -14.22 -3.26 -1.25
CA ILE A 334 -13.96 -2.74 -2.59
C ILE A 334 -15.17 -1.92 -3.02
N LEU A 335 -15.08 -0.61 -2.89
CA LEU A 335 -16.04 0.38 -3.36
C LEU A 335 -15.83 0.62 -4.86
N GLY A 336 -16.74 0.12 -5.69
CA GLY A 336 -16.78 0.38 -7.13
C GLY A 336 -17.78 1.47 -7.48
N ILE A 337 -17.34 2.48 -8.25
CA ILE A 337 -18.18 3.57 -8.76
C ILE A 337 -18.00 3.75 -10.27
N ASP A 338 -18.97 4.40 -10.91
CA ASP A 338 -18.88 4.88 -12.29
C ASP A 338 -18.87 6.41 -12.23
N ILE A 339 -17.79 7.01 -12.73
CA ILE A 339 -17.54 8.46 -12.64
C ILE A 339 -18.37 9.29 -13.62
N ALA A 340 -18.88 8.67 -14.70
CA ALA A 340 -19.56 9.33 -15.79
C ALA A 340 -21.09 9.14 -15.74
N ALA A 341 -21.57 7.94 -15.39
CA ALA A 341 -22.99 7.59 -15.49
C ALA A 341 -23.83 7.94 -14.25
N GLY A 342 -23.21 8.25 -13.11
CA GLY A 342 -23.92 8.51 -11.85
C GLY A 342 -24.67 7.30 -11.28
N GLY A 343 -24.31 6.08 -11.70
CA GLY A 343 -24.97 4.83 -11.27
C GLY A 343 -24.72 4.45 -9.82
N ASP A 344 -25.54 3.55 -9.28
CA ASP A 344 -25.43 3.01 -7.91
C ASP A 344 -24.00 2.58 -7.57
N ALA A 345 -23.53 2.81 -6.34
CA ALA A 345 -22.22 2.31 -5.91
C ALA A 345 -22.28 0.82 -5.58
N ALA A 346 -21.27 0.05 -5.97
CA ALA A 346 -21.13 -1.37 -5.60
C ALA A 346 -20.12 -1.51 -4.46
N ILE A 347 -20.40 -2.35 -3.45
CA ILE A 347 -19.46 -2.63 -2.36
C ILE A 347 -19.30 -4.15 -2.20
N THR A 348 -18.17 -4.67 -2.68
CA THR A 348 -17.74 -6.04 -2.37
C THR A 348 -17.02 -6.04 -1.03
N SER A 349 -17.44 -6.88 -0.09
CA SER A 349 -16.89 -6.95 1.28
C SER A 349 -16.22 -8.29 1.55
N ILE A 350 -15.04 -8.28 2.16
CA ILE A 350 -14.24 -9.45 2.53
C ILE A 350 -13.96 -9.39 4.03
N LEU A 351 -14.21 -10.47 4.77
CA LEU A 351 -13.83 -10.58 6.18
C LEU A 351 -12.31 -10.77 6.32
N GLY A 352 -11.68 -10.01 7.22
CA GLY A 352 -10.23 -9.85 7.33
C GLY A 352 -9.67 -8.67 6.53
N GLN A 353 -8.43 -8.27 6.85
CA GLN A 353 -7.77 -7.08 6.31
C GLN A 353 -6.64 -7.42 5.34
N ALA A 354 -6.80 -7.05 4.07
CA ALA A 354 -5.78 -7.20 3.04
C ALA A 354 -4.71 -6.10 3.18
N SER A 355 -3.43 -6.48 3.24
CA SER A 355 -2.31 -5.55 3.41
C SER A 355 -1.68 -5.06 2.10
N GLN A 356 -1.90 -5.76 0.99
CA GLN A 356 -1.38 -5.36 -0.33
C GLN A 356 -2.45 -5.52 -1.42
N VAL A 357 -2.48 -4.57 -2.35
CA VAL A 357 -3.39 -4.50 -3.49
C VAL A 357 -2.59 -4.53 -4.78
N TYR A 358 -3.06 -5.29 -5.77
CA TYR A 358 -2.54 -5.31 -7.13
C TYR A 358 -3.72 -5.29 -8.10
N ALA A 359 -3.56 -4.69 -9.29
CA ALA A 359 -4.49 -4.89 -10.39
C ALA A 359 -3.81 -4.83 -11.77
N ASN A 360 -4.44 -5.47 -12.74
CA ASN A 360 -4.24 -5.23 -14.17
C ASN A 360 -5.61 -4.94 -14.82
N ALA A 361 -5.74 -4.97 -16.16
CA ALA A 361 -7.02 -4.74 -16.83
C ALA A 361 -8.10 -5.82 -16.57
N ASP A 362 -7.69 -7.04 -16.22
CA ASP A 362 -8.58 -8.21 -16.07
C ASP A 362 -8.85 -8.57 -14.60
N THR A 363 -7.90 -8.28 -13.70
CA THR A 363 -7.94 -8.70 -12.30
C THR A 363 -7.62 -7.61 -11.28
N LEU A 364 -8.17 -7.82 -10.08
CA LEU A 364 -7.71 -7.22 -8.83
C LEU A 364 -7.32 -8.37 -7.89
N ILE A 365 -6.16 -8.25 -7.25
CA ILE A 365 -5.63 -9.20 -6.27
C ILE A 365 -5.53 -8.49 -4.93
N LEU A 366 -6.13 -9.10 -3.90
CA LEU A 366 -5.89 -8.76 -2.51
C LEU A 366 -4.95 -9.80 -1.90
N ALA A 367 -3.91 -9.35 -1.21
CA ALA A 367 -3.04 -10.19 -0.40
C ALA A 367 -3.26 -9.87 1.07
N GLN A 368 -3.68 -10.87 1.84
CA GLN A 368 -4.14 -10.78 3.22
C GLN A 368 -3.28 -11.68 4.11
N PRO A 369 -2.47 -11.13 5.04
CA PRO A 369 -1.70 -11.92 5.98
C PRO A 369 -2.61 -12.84 6.80
N ASP A 370 -2.27 -14.13 6.90
CA ASP A 370 -2.92 -15.06 7.84
C ASP A 370 -2.25 -14.97 9.23
N TYR A 371 -1.88 -13.75 9.62
CA TYR A 371 -1.21 -13.44 10.88
C TYR A 371 -2.28 -13.24 11.97
N GLY A 372 -2.40 -14.21 12.87
CA GLY A 372 -3.29 -14.13 14.03
C GLY A 372 -2.50 -13.95 15.32
N TRP A 373 -3.05 -13.17 16.25
CA TRP A 373 -2.54 -13.00 17.61
C TRP A 373 -2.59 -14.28 18.46
N PHE A 374 -3.28 -15.31 17.99
CA PHE A 374 -3.64 -16.51 18.75
C PHE A 374 -3.12 -17.78 18.08
N ASP A 375 -2.65 -18.74 18.87
CA ASP A 375 -2.14 -20.01 18.33
C ASP A 375 -3.28 -20.93 17.85
N ARG A 376 -3.43 -20.97 16.52
CA ARG A 376 -4.42 -21.79 15.79
C ARG A 376 -3.92 -23.21 15.47
N ASP A 377 -2.79 -23.65 16.03
CA ASP A 377 -2.13 -24.94 15.74
C ASP A 377 -1.75 -25.13 14.25
N ILE A 378 -1.59 -24.02 13.51
CA ILE A 378 -1.29 -23.98 12.06
C ILE A 378 -0.21 -22.95 11.72
N ASP A 379 0.28 -23.05 10.48
CA ASP A 379 1.32 -22.20 9.91
C ASP A 379 0.82 -20.78 9.54
N HIS A 380 0.69 -19.92 10.54
CA HIS A 380 0.26 -18.52 10.42
C HIS A 380 1.31 -17.58 9.78
N ASN A 381 2.49 -18.08 9.37
CA ASN A 381 3.45 -17.31 8.56
C ASN A 381 3.21 -17.55 7.06
N ARG A 382 2.00 -17.17 6.61
CA ARG A 382 1.52 -17.29 5.24
C ARG A 382 0.62 -16.10 4.87
N THR A 383 0.48 -15.83 3.58
CA THR A 383 -0.42 -14.82 3.03
C THR A 383 -1.51 -15.52 2.23
N ALA A 384 -2.77 -15.23 2.55
CA ALA A 384 -3.91 -15.56 1.70
C ALA A 384 -3.94 -14.63 0.48
N VAL A 385 -4.13 -15.19 -0.70
CA VAL A 385 -4.23 -14.45 -1.96
C VAL A 385 -5.66 -14.63 -2.48
N HIS A 386 -6.32 -13.52 -2.81
CA HIS A 386 -7.71 -13.48 -3.28
C HIS A 386 -7.78 -12.78 -4.64
N ARG A 387 -8.21 -13.48 -5.69
CA ARG A 387 -8.34 -12.95 -7.06
C ARG A 387 -9.79 -12.60 -7.37
N PHE A 388 -10.00 -11.39 -7.90
CA PHE A 388 -11.28 -10.86 -8.33
C PHE A 388 -11.21 -10.45 -9.81
N ALA A 389 -12.32 -10.56 -10.51
CA ALA A 389 -12.48 -9.98 -11.84
C ALA A 389 -12.70 -8.47 -11.72
N VAL A 390 -12.08 -7.71 -12.63
CA VAL A 390 -12.43 -6.30 -12.86
C VAL A 390 -12.88 -6.11 -14.31
N SER A 391 -13.48 -4.95 -14.59
CA SER A 391 -13.87 -4.52 -15.94
C SER A 391 -14.16 -3.03 -15.94
N SER A 392 -14.12 -2.39 -17.10
CA SER A 392 -14.58 -1.02 -17.31
C SER A 392 -16.07 -0.91 -17.68
N GLU A 393 -16.79 -2.02 -17.87
CA GLU A 393 -18.24 -2.03 -18.14
C GLU A 393 -19.11 -2.12 -16.87
N ALA A 394 -18.54 -2.53 -15.73
CA ALA A 394 -19.29 -2.75 -14.50
C ALA A 394 -18.47 -2.43 -13.25
N GLN A 395 -19.13 -1.81 -12.27
CA GLN A 395 -18.54 -1.33 -11.01
C GLN A 395 -18.24 -2.46 -10.02
N ARG A 396 -19.10 -3.49 -9.99
CA ARG A 396 -18.98 -4.69 -9.15
C ARG A 396 -17.64 -5.40 -9.42
N THR A 397 -17.08 -6.05 -8.41
CA THR A 397 -15.77 -6.72 -8.45
C THR A 397 -15.94 -8.20 -8.07
N PRO A 398 -16.34 -9.09 -9.00
CA PRO A 398 -16.69 -10.47 -8.68
C PRO A 398 -15.48 -11.30 -8.23
N TYR A 399 -15.57 -11.96 -7.08
CA TYR A 399 -14.58 -12.95 -6.64
C TYR A 399 -14.46 -14.13 -7.62
N GLN A 400 -13.23 -14.60 -7.85
CA GLN A 400 -12.92 -15.70 -8.76
C GLN A 400 -12.23 -16.89 -8.07
N GLY A 401 -11.43 -16.67 -7.02
CA GLY A 401 -10.78 -17.74 -6.30
C GLY A 401 -9.65 -17.30 -5.37
N SER A 402 -9.19 -18.23 -4.52
CA SER A 402 -8.20 -17.97 -3.48
C SER A 402 -7.21 -19.11 -3.28
N GLY A 403 -6.07 -18.80 -2.66
CA GLY A 403 -5.07 -19.77 -2.19
C GLY A 403 -4.14 -19.13 -1.15
N PHE A 404 -3.06 -19.83 -0.79
CA PHE A 404 -2.05 -19.30 0.14
C PHE A 404 -0.64 -19.40 -0.45
N VAL A 405 0.23 -18.47 -0.05
CA VAL A 405 1.68 -18.54 -0.25
C VAL A 405 2.41 -18.40 1.09
N PRO A 406 3.57 -19.06 1.29
CA PRO A 406 4.34 -18.92 2.52
C PRO A 406 4.92 -17.51 2.67
N GLY A 407 4.99 -17.01 3.90
CA GLY A 407 5.54 -15.70 4.23
C GLY A 407 4.59 -14.52 3.98
N LEU A 408 5.12 -13.32 4.21
CA LEU A 408 4.47 -12.03 4.00
C LEU A 408 4.97 -11.37 2.71
N VAL A 409 4.09 -10.63 2.05
CA VAL A 409 4.39 -9.80 0.87
C VAL A 409 4.97 -8.46 1.34
N ASN A 410 6.08 -7.99 0.74
CA ASN A 410 6.73 -6.74 1.14
C ASN A 410 5.89 -5.51 0.75
N ASP A 411 5.55 -5.46 -0.54
CA ASP A 411 4.86 -4.36 -1.20
C ASP A 411 4.02 -4.91 -2.35
N GLN A 412 3.24 -4.05 -2.98
CA GLN A 412 2.47 -4.40 -4.16
C GLN A 412 3.29 -4.65 -5.45
N PHE A 413 4.56 -4.22 -5.55
CA PHE A 413 5.45 -4.58 -6.67
C PHE A 413 6.01 -6.01 -6.54
N SER A 414 5.87 -6.59 -5.35
CA SER A 414 6.07 -8.00 -5.03
C SER A 414 4.91 -8.89 -5.51
N ILE A 415 3.92 -8.33 -6.21
CA ILE A 415 2.83 -9.05 -6.89
C ILE A 415 2.83 -8.68 -8.38
N ASP A 416 2.66 -9.68 -9.24
CA ASP A 416 2.38 -9.57 -10.67
C ASP A 416 1.36 -10.64 -11.09
N GLU A 417 0.62 -10.40 -12.16
CA GLU A 417 -0.07 -11.44 -12.92
C GLU A 417 0.19 -11.26 -14.42
N ARG A 418 0.69 -12.33 -15.06
CA ARG A 418 0.91 -12.39 -16.51
C ARG A 418 0.38 -13.70 -17.09
N GLY A 419 -0.48 -13.60 -18.10
CA GLY A 419 -1.07 -14.77 -18.78
C GLY A 419 -1.98 -15.65 -17.91
N GLY A 420 -2.55 -15.10 -16.82
CA GLY A 420 -3.35 -15.85 -15.84
C GLY A 420 -2.51 -16.60 -14.80
N VAL A 421 -1.19 -16.39 -14.76
CA VAL A 421 -0.30 -16.83 -13.69
C VAL A 421 0.04 -15.64 -12.80
N ILE A 422 -0.29 -15.74 -11.52
CA ILE A 422 0.14 -14.81 -10.48
C ILE A 422 1.60 -15.14 -10.11
N ARG A 423 2.45 -14.13 -10.03
CA ARG A 423 3.86 -14.21 -9.62
C ARG A 423 4.01 -13.37 -8.37
N ILE A 424 4.42 -13.96 -7.24
CA ILE A 424 4.39 -13.30 -5.94
C ILE A 424 5.65 -13.58 -5.13
N ALA A 425 6.24 -12.52 -4.60
CA ALA A 425 7.48 -12.56 -3.82
C ALA A 425 7.19 -12.33 -2.34
N THR A 426 7.76 -13.17 -1.47
CA THR A 426 7.47 -13.15 -0.03
C THR A 426 8.70 -13.40 0.84
N THR A 427 8.68 -12.81 2.04
CA THR A 427 9.61 -13.13 3.13
C THR A 427 8.86 -13.94 4.20
N ARG A 428 9.27 -15.19 4.43
CA ARG A 428 8.77 -16.03 5.52
C ARG A 428 9.74 -15.98 6.70
N GLU A 429 9.21 -15.78 7.90
CA GLU A 429 9.99 -15.83 9.14
C GLU A 429 9.77 -17.15 9.88
N THR A 430 10.85 -17.89 10.14
CA THR A 430 10.78 -19.19 10.84
C THR A 430 11.40 -19.10 12.23
N TRP A 431 10.55 -19.25 13.24
CA TRP A 431 10.94 -19.45 14.63
C TRP A 431 11.34 -20.93 14.84
N ARG A 432 12.16 -21.20 15.87
CA ARG A 432 12.52 -22.57 16.28
C ARG A 432 12.05 -22.81 17.71
N ASP A 433 11.15 -23.76 17.90
CA ASP A 433 10.70 -24.16 19.23
C ASP A 433 11.80 -24.82 20.07
N GLY A 434 11.77 -24.52 21.37
CA GLY A 434 12.62 -25.12 22.40
C GLY A 434 12.84 -24.21 23.59
N ASP A 435 13.34 -24.76 24.70
CA ASP A 435 13.61 -24.05 25.97
C ASP A 435 14.73 -22.98 25.90
N VAL A 436 15.19 -22.63 24.70
CA VAL A 436 16.31 -21.72 24.44
C VAL A 436 15.89 -20.77 23.33
N TRP A 437 15.90 -19.47 23.63
CA TRP A 437 15.66 -18.43 22.62
C TRP A 437 16.73 -18.51 21.52
N ILE A 438 16.30 -18.87 20.31
CA ILE A 438 17.09 -18.86 19.08
C ILE A 438 16.48 -17.76 18.19
N PRO A 439 17.28 -16.84 17.63
CA PRO A 439 16.78 -15.87 16.66
C PRO A 439 16.03 -16.55 15.51
N SER A 440 14.96 -15.92 15.05
CA SER A 440 14.24 -16.33 13.85
C SER A 440 15.17 -16.35 12.61
N VAL A 441 14.83 -17.21 11.66
CA VAL A 441 15.51 -17.29 10.36
C VAL A 441 14.51 -16.94 9.26
N THR A 442 14.78 -15.87 8.53
CA THR A 442 13.98 -15.47 7.38
C THR A 442 14.41 -16.22 6.12
N HIS A 443 13.44 -16.51 5.26
CA HIS A 443 13.63 -17.18 3.97
C HIS A 443 12.78 -16.46 2.93
N ASN A 444 13.36 -16.09 1.81
CA ASN A 444 12.66 -15.33 0.76
C ASN A 444 12.32 -16.26 -0.41
N PHE A 445 11.18 -16.04 -1.06
CA PHE A 445 10.67 -16.90 -2.13
C PHE A 445 10.07 -16.07 -3.26
N VAL A 446 10.13 -16.59 -4.49
CA VAL A 446 9.17 -16.23 -5.54
C VAL A 446 8.32 -17.46 -5.85
N THR A 447 7.01 -17.30 -5.70
CA THR A 447 5.99 -18.34 -5.88
C THR A 447 5.14 -17.99 -7.10
N THR A 448 4.72 -19.01 -7.84
CA THR A 448 3.81 -18.87 -9.00
C THR A 448 2.49 -19.57 -8.70
N MET A 449 1.37 -18.94 -9.03
CA MET A 449 0.02 -19.48 -8.82
C MET A 449 -0.85 -19.40 -10.08
N SER A 450 -1.73 -20.38 -10.27
CA SER A 450 -2.71 -20.40 -11.38
C SER A 450 -4.13 -20.63 -10.85
N LEU A 451 -5.14 -20.05 -11.48
CA LEU A 451 -6.55 -20.27 -11.11
C LEU A 451 -7.09 -21.59 -11.70
N GLU A 452 -7.36 -22.56 -10.82
CA GLU A 452 -7.89 -23.88 -11.13
C GLU A 452 -9.24 -24.09 -10.43
N GLU A 453 -10.34 -24.18 -11.19
CA GLU A 453 -11.70 -24.50 -10.70
C GLU A 453 -12.20 -23.64 -9.50
N GLY A 454 -11.71 -22.41 -9.35
CA GLY A 454 -12.07 -21.47 -8.27
C GLY A 454 -11.05 -21.39 -7.12
N ARG A 455 -9.89 -22.05 -7.26
CA ARG A 455 -8.78 -22.06 -6.30
C ARG A 455 -7.50 -21.57 -6.97
N LEU A 456 -6.71 -20.73 -6.28
CA LEU A 456 -5.36 -20.39 -6.71
C LEU A 456 -4.41 -21.52 -6.27
N ALA A 457 -3.97 -22.32 -7.23
CA ALA A 457 -3.01 -23.39 -7.02
C ALA A 457 -1.59 -22.83 -7.07
N VAL A 458 -0.75 -23.09 -6.07
CA VAL A 458 0.70 -22.93 -6.24
C VAL A 458 1.19 -23.94 -7.28
N VAL A 459 1.69 -23.46 -8.41
CA VAL A 459 2.17 -24.28 -9.53
C VAL A 459 3.69 -24.42 -9.56
N GLY A 460 4.42 -23.48 -8.95
CA GLY A 460 5.87 -23.51 -8.80
C GLY A 460 6.36 -22.55 -7.71
N ALA A 461 7.63 -22.72 -7.31
CA ALA A 461 8.32 -21.81 -6.40
C ALA A 461 9.84 -21.92 -6.58
N THR A 462 10.57 -20.85 -6.26
CA THR A 462 12.03 -20.90 -6.15
C THR A 462 12.47 -21.71 -4.92
N PRO A 463 13.73 -22.19 -4.88
CA PRO A 463 14.41 -22.44 -3.62
C PRO A 463 14.42 -21.17 -2.73
N PRO A 464 14.66 -21.30 -1.41
CA PRO A 464 14.87 -20.15 -0.55
C PRO A 464 15.99 -19.24 -1.05
N LEU A 465 15.71 -17.94 -1.11
CA LEU A 465 16.65 -16.87 -1.46
C LEU A 465 17.11 -16.18 -0.17
N ALA A 466 18.41 -15.88 -0.09
CA ALA A 466 19.05 -15.10 0.97
C ALA A 466 18.59 -15.46 2.41
N GLU A 467 19.05 -16.61 2.93
CA GLU A 467 18.73 -17.08 4.29
C GLU A 467 19.18 -16.07 5.37
N GLY A 468 18.22 -15.57 6.15
CA GLY A 468 18.44 -14.56 7.19
C GLY A 468 18.42 -13.10 6.71
N GLU A 469 17.99 -12.84 5.48
CA GLU A 469 17.70 -11.51 4.93
C GLU A 469 16.19 -11.34 4.70
N ARG A 470 15.71 -10.11 4.45
CA ARG A 470 14.31 -9.84 4.01
C ARG A 470 14.30 -9.23 2.62
N ILE A 471 13.20 -9.37 1.88
CA ILE A 471 12.96 -8.59 0.66
C ILE A 471 12.86 -7.10 1.04
N PHE A 472 13.44 -6.24 0.22
CA PHE A 472 13.32 -4.78 0.32
C PHE A 472 12.64 -4.18 -0.92
N SER A 473 12.82 -4.80 -2.09
CA SER A 473 12.18 -4.38 -3.33
C SER A 473 12.01 -5.56 -4.29
N ALA A 474 10.99 -5.50 -5.15
CA ALA A 474 10.72 -6.49 -6.18
C ALA A 474 10.27 -5.80 -7.47
N ARG A 475 10.57 -6.40 -8.63
CA ARG A 475 9.99 -6.01 -9.92
C ARG A 475 9.90 -7.19 -10.87
N PHE A 476 8.76 -7.35 -11.53
CA PHE A 476 8.58 -8.32 -12.60
C PHE A 476 8.60 -7.59 -13.96
N ILE A 477 9.35 -8.14 -14.93
CA ILE A 477 9.52 -7.57 -16.27
C ILE A 477 9.52 -8.73 -17.26
N GLY A 478 8.56 -8.75 -18.20
CA GLY A 478 8.43 -9.85 -19.16
C GLY A 478 8.35 -11.21 -18.47
N ASP A 479 9.24 -12.14 -18.83
CA ASP A 479 9.36 -13.47 -18.23
C ASP A 479 10.26 -13.52 -16.98
N LEU A 480 10.80 -12.38 -16.54
CA LEU A 480 11.78 -12.30 -15.44
C LEU A 480 11.18 -11.68 -14.17
N GLY A 481 11.68 -12.13 -13.03
CA GLY A 481 11.50 -11.48 -11.73
C GLY A 481 12.85 -11.04 -11.15
N TYR A 482 12.90 -9.81 -10.65
CA TYR A 482 14.06 -9.22 -9.98
C TYR A 482 13.72 -8.97 -8.52
N ILE A 483 14.54 -9.50 -7.61
CA ILE A 483 14.30 -9.43 -6.16
C ILE A 483 15.56 -8.88 -5.49
N VAL A 484 15.36 -7.90 -4.62
CA VAL A 484 16.37 -7.24 -3.80
C VAL A 484 16.14 -7.65 -2.34
N THR A 485 17.19 -8.12 -1.65
CA THR A 485 17.12 -8.49 -0.22
C THR A 485 18.19 -7.76 0.57
N PHE A 486 18.01 -7.59 1.88
CA PHE A 486 19.04 -6.93 2.68
C PHE A 486 19.22 -7.48 4.09
N ARG A 487 20.46 -7.36 4.55
CA ARG A 487 20.89 -7.44 5.96
C ARG A 487 22.13 -6.59 6.23
N GLN A 488 23.11 -6.60 5.31
CA GLN A 488 24.33 -5.75 5.33
C GLN A 488 24.91 -5.49 3.93
N ILE A 489 24.67 -6.40 2.99
CA ILE A 489 24.96 -6.34 1.55
C ILE A 489 23.70 -6.85 0.86
N ASP A 490 23.34 -6.28 -0.30
CA ASP A 490 22.14 -6.60 -1.07
C ASP A 490 22.48 -7.47 -2.29
N PRO A 491 21.98 -8.72 -2.37
CA PRO A 491 21.97 -9.51 -3.60
C PRO A 491 20.73 -9.21 -4.46
N LEU A 492 20.92 -8.45 -5.55
CA LEU A 492 19.96 -8.42 -6.65
C LEU A 492 19.94 -9.80 -7.33
N PHE A 493 18.85 -10.55 -7.13
CA PHE A 493 18.58 -11.80 -7.82
C PHE A 493 17.83 -11.56 -9.13
N ALA A 494 18.16 -12.32 -10.17
CA ALA A 494 17.38 -12.42 -11.41
C ALA A 494 16.84 -13.84 -11.57
N ILE A 495 15.53 -13.98 -11.86
CA ILE A 495 14.78 -15.23 -11.79
C ILE A 495 13.98 -15.42 -13.08
N ASP A 496 14.16 -16.57 -13.73
CA ASP A 496 13.34 -17.04 -14.85
C ASP A 496 11.98 -17.56 -14.35
N LEU A 497 10.90 -17.00 -14.90
CA LEU A 497 9.51 -17.32 -14.62
C LEU A 497 8.74 -17.70 -15.90
N SER A 498 9.45 -17.97 -17.01
CA SER A 498 8.86 -18.38 -18.30
C SER A 498 8.19 -19.76 -18.25
N ASP A 499 8.73 -20.68 -17.44
CA ASP A 499 8.07 -21.91 -17.01
C ASP A 499 7.46 -21.68 -15.61
N PRO A 500 6.14 -21.44 -15.50
CA PRO A 500 5.51 -21.17 -14.22
C PRO A 500 5.52 -22.38 -13.28
N THR A 501 5.81 -23.59 -13.78
CA THR A 501 5.99 -24.78 -12.92
C THR A 501 7.40 -24.91 -12.36
N LYS A 502 8.35 -24.09 -12.84
CA LYS A 502 9.77 -24.19 -12.50
C LYS A 502 10.51 -22.83 -12.41
N PRO A 503 10.10 -21.89 -11.53
CA PRO A 503 10.88 -20.70 -11.20
C PRO A 503 12.37 -21.01 -10.96
N THR A 504 13.26 -20.40 -11.73
CA THR A 504 14.69 -20.75 -11.74
C THR A 504 15.55 -19.50 -11.55
N VAL A 505 16.32 -19.42 -10.46
CA VAL A 505 17.31 -18.34 -10.26
C VAL A 505 18.39 -18.45 -11.33
N LEU A 506 18.60 -17.36 -12.08
CA LEU A 506 19.59 -17.28 -13.16
C LEU A 506 20.93 -16.74 -12.67
N GLY A 507 20.91 -15.70 -11.82
CA GLY A 507 22.10 -15.03 -11.33
C GLY A 507 21.84 -14.20 -10.07
N GLU A 508 22.94 -13.81 -9.42
CA GLU A 508 22.96 -12.88 -8.28
C GLU A 508 24.03 -11.79 -8.51
N LEU A 509 23.76 -10.56 -8.10
CA LEU A 509 24.72 -9.46 -8.04
C LEU A 509 24.70 -8.87 -6.63
N LYS A 510 25.83 -8.98 -5.91
CA LYS A 510 25.98 -8.46 -4.55
C LYS A 510 26.60 -7.06 -4.56
N ILE A 511 25.91 -6.11 -3.93
CA ILE A 511 26.31 -4.71 -3.80
C ILE A 511 26.14 -4.21 -2.35
N PRO A 512 26.99 -3.30 -1.87
CA PRO A 512 26.76 -2.63 -0.60
C PRO A 512 25.76 -1.46 -0.78
N GLY A 513 24.84 -1.32 0.16
CA GLY A 513 23.61 -0.56 -0.01
C GLY A 513 22.37 -1.47 -0.05
N PHE A 514 21.21 -0.88 -0.33
CA PHE A 514 20.01 -1.59 -0.78
C PHE A 514 19.16 -0.67 -1.68
N SER A 515 18.44 -1.24 -2.64
CA SER A 515 17.42 -0.50 -3.41
C SER A 515 16.06 -0.57 -2.70
N ASP A 516 15.41 0.58 -2.48
CA ASP A 516 14.02 0.60 -1.96
C ASP A 516 13.02 0.45 -3.13
N TYR A 517 13.25 1.14 -4.25
CA TYR A 517 12.38 1.09 -5.43
C TYR A 517 13.16 0.76 -6.72
N MET A 518 12.56 -0.11 -7.55
CA MET A 518 13.08 -0.53 -8.85
C MET A 518 12.14 -0.15 -10.00
N HIS A 519 12.69 0.58 -10.97
CA HIS A 519 12.03 1.04 -12.19
C HIS A 519 12.66 0.39 -13.43
N PRO A 520 11.89 -0.19 -14.37
CA PRO A 520 12.42 -0.65 -15.66
C PRO A 520 13.07 0.48 -16.44
N LEU A 521 14.20 0.23 -17.11
CA LEU A 521 14.86 1.21 -17.98
C LEU A 521 15.00 0.60 -19.40
N GLY A 522 13.85 0.37 -20.03
CA GLY A 522 13.74 -0.51 -21.19
C GLY A 522 13.83 -2.00 -20.81
N ASP A 523 14.01 -2.86 -21.81
CA ASP A 523 14.03 -4.32 -21.64
C ASP A 523 15.26 -4.86 -20.88
N ASP A 524 16.40 -4.16 -21.00
CA ASP A 524 17.74 -4.65 -20.66
C ASP A 524 18.36 -4.03 -19.39
N HIS A 525 17.70 -3.04 -18.77
CA HIS A 525 18.25 -2.29 -17.63
C HIS A 525 17.23 -2.04 -16.52
N LEU A 526 17.73 -1.88 -15.29
CA LEU A 526 16.96 -1.41 -14.13
C LEU A 526 17.54 -0.09 -13.62
N LEU A 527 16.69 0.90 -13.39
CA LEU A 527 17.00 2.14 -12.68
C LEU A 527 16.46 2.02 -11.25
N THR A 528 17.25 2.30 -10.23
CA THR A 528 16.80 2.20 -8.83
C THR A 528 17.13 3.43 -8.02
N ILE A 529 16.33 3.66 -6.97
CA ILE A 529 16.61 4.59 -5.88
C ILE A 529 16.67 3.81 -4.56
N GLY A 530 17.66 4.14 -3.74
CA GLY A 530 18.00 3.35 -2.58
C GLY A 530 18.90 4.07 -1.58
N ARG A 531 19.51 3.29 -0.68
CA ARG A 531 20.52 3.76 0.28
C ARG A 531 21.90 3.25 -0.09
N ASP A 532 22.87 4.14 -0.13
CA ASP A 532 24.28 3.74 -0.18
C ASP A 532 24.81 3.46 1.24
N ILE A 533 25.46 2.31 1.42
CA ILE A 533 26.12 1.92 2.67
C ILE A 533 27.58 1.61 2.34
N ASP A 534 28.53 2.16 3.11
CA ASP A 534 29.95 1.79 2.99
C ASP A 534 30.19 0.37 3.54
N GLU A 535 30.74 -0.51 2.70
CA GLU A 535 30.92 -1.94 3.00
C GLU A 535 31.72 -2.20 4.29
N GLN A 536 32.76 -1.39 4.55
CA GLN A 536 33.74 -1.64 5.62
C GLN A 536 33.34 -1.02 6.96
N THR A 537 32.71 0.16 6.93
CA THR A 537 32.33 0.94 8.12
C THR A 537 30.86 0.80 8.48
N GLN A 538 30.03 0.29 7.55
CA GLN A 538 28.56 0.21 7.66
C GLN A 538 27.90 1.59 7.86
N ILE A 539 28.59 2.67 7.46
CA ILE A 539 28.06 4.03 7.45
C ILE A 539 27.08 4.16 6.28
N ASN A 540 25.88 4.68 6.55
CA ASN A 540 24.93 5.07 5.52
C ASN A 540 25.40 6.40 4.92
N ASN A 541 25.73 6.41 3.62
CA ASN A 541 26.31 7.54 2.91
C ASN A 541 25.26 8.50 2.35
N GLY A 542 24.00 8.09 2.28
CA GLY A 542 22.92 8.91 1.74
C GLY A 542 21.93 8.15 0.86
N THR A 543 21.04 8.90 0.22
CA THR A 543 20.20 8.39 -0.89
C THR A 543 21.07 8.27 -2.15
N ALA A 544 20.90 7.20 -2.93
CA ALA A 544 21.65 6.96 -4.15
C ALA A 544 20.75 6.48 -5.30
N LEU A 545 21.20 6.75 -6.53
CA LEU A 545 20.65 6.24 -7.78
C LEU A 545 21.60 5.21 -8.38
N GLN A 546 21.08 4.10 -8.90
CA GLN A 546 21.87 3.04 -9.55
C GLN A 546 21.23 2.64 -10.89
N ILE A 547 22.07 2.23 -11.85
CA ILE A 547 21.64 1.55 -13.07
C ILE A 547 22.28 0.17 -13.12
N PHE A 548 21.47 -0.87 -13.23
CA PHE A 548 21.90 -2.24 -13.46
C PHE A 548 21.68 -2.64 -14.93
N ASP A 549 22.66 -3.31 -15.50
CA ASP A 549 22.56 -4.00 -16.79
C ASP A 549 22.14 -5.45 -16.50
N VAL A 550 20.97 -5.81 -17.02
CA VAL A 550 20.33 -7.12 -16.82
C VAL A 550 20.13 -7.88 -18.13
N SER A 551 20.65 -7.36 -19.25
CA SER A 551 20.66 -7.98 -20.60
C SER A 551 21.22 -9.40 -20.65
N ASN A 552 22.07 -9.74 -19.68
CA ASN A 552 22.40 -11.11 -19.33
C ASN A 552 21.94 -11.40 -17.88
N PRO A 553 20.71 -11.90 -17.67
CA PRO A 553 20.19 -12.12 -16.31
C PRO A 553 20.91 -13.27 -15.56
N ALA A 554 21.78 -14.03 -16.22
CA ALA A 554 22.69 -14.97 -15.53
C ALA A 554 23.96 -14.30 -14.97
N ASN A 555 24.23 -13.04 -15.31
CA ASN A 555 25.32 -12.22 -14.77
C ASN A 555 24.92 -10.72 -14.84
N PRO A 556 23.95 -10.26 -14.02
CA PRO A 556 23.61 -8.85 -13.95
C PRO A 556 24.78 -8.04 -13.37
N VAL A 557 24.93 -6.78 -13.78
CA VAL A 557 26.03 -5.90 -13.31
C VAL A 557 25.55 -4.48 -13.01
N GLN A 558 26.08 -3.87 -11.94
CA GLN A 558 25.84 -2.45 -11.66
C GLN A 558 26.66 -1.60 -12.64
N LYS A 559 26.01 -1.10 -13.70
CA LYS A 559 26.63 -0.32 -14.78
C LYS A 559 26.97 1.10 -14.32
N PHE A 560 26.10 1.73 -13.53
CA PHE A 560 26.29 3.07 -12.97
C PHE A 560 25.77 3.19 -11.53
N LYS A 561 26.33 4.14 -10.78
CA LYS A 561 25.90 4.53 -9.42
C LYS A 561 26.24 6.00 -9.20
N ALA A 562 25.32 6.76 -8.62
CA ALA A 562 25.51 8.14 -8.20
C ALA A 562 24.93 8.35 -6.80
N LEU A 563 25.65 9.07 -5.94
CA LEU A 563 25.15 9.49 -4.64
C LEU A 563 24.41 10.82 -4.81
N VAL A 564 23.21 10.93 -4.22
CA VAL A 564 22.42 12.18 -4.21
C VAL A 564 22.89 13.06 -3.05
N GLY A 565 22.98 12.50 -1.85
CA GLY A 565 23.48 13.17 -0.63
C GLY A 565 22.87 12.59 0.65
N GLN A 566 23.29 13.09 1.82
CA GLN A 566 22.62 12.75 3.07
C GLN A 566 21.28 13.47 3.19
N GLY A 567 20.21 12.69 3.28
CA GLY A 567 18.84 13.17 3.25
C GLY A 567 17.87 11.99 3.15
N PHE A 568 16.65 12.26 2.71
CA PHE A 568 15.69 11.24 2.29
C PHE A 568 14.89 11.70 1.06
N SER A 569 14.24 10.76 0.38
CA SER A 569 13.28 11.05 -0.70
C SER A 569 11.97 10.35 -0.41
N GLU A 570 10.84 10.99 -0.74
CA GLU A 570 9.54 10.31 -0.81
C GLU A 570 9.58 9.16 -1.83
N ALA A 571 10.36 9.32 -2.91
CA ALA A 571 10.52 8.34 -3.99
C ALA A 571 11.25 7.04 -3.58
N ASN A 572 11.85 6.97 -2.39
CA ASN A 572 12.30 5.69 -1.82
C ASN A 572 11.10 4.77 -1.49
N ARG A 573 9.92 5.31 -1.15
CA ARG A 573 8.76 4.50 -0.70
C ARG A 573 7.49 4.72 -1.54
N ASN A 574 7.23 5.96 -1.93
CA ASN A 574 6.14 6.30 -2.82
C ASN A 574 6.66 6.45 -4.25
N HIS A 575 6.47 5.42 -5.07
CA HIS A 575 6.88 5.44 -6.47
C HIS A 575 6.20 6.56 -7.30
N LYS A 576 5.06 7.15 -6.88
CA LYS A 576 4.42 8.30 -7.56
C LYS A 576 5.30 9.54 -7.50
N ALA A 577 6.14 9.64 -6.47
CA ALA A 577 7.16 10.67 -6.32
C ALA A 577 8.42 10.40 -7.18
N PHE A 578 8.54 9.24 -7.83
CA PHE A 578 9.61 8.89 -8.78
C PHE A 578 9.13 9.14 -10.21
N ASN A 579 9.24 10.36 -10.74
CA ASN A 579 8.79 10.65 -12.10
C ASN A 579 9.95 10.52 -13.10
N PHE A 580 10.00 9.41 -13.85
CA PHE A 580 10.95 9.24 -14.95
C PHE A 580 10.31 9.55 -16.30
N TYR A 581 10.62 10.72 -16.85
CA TYR A 581 10.15 11.14 -18.16
C TYR A 581 11.08 10.60 -19.25
N ALA A 582 10.78 9.36 -19.67
CA ALA A 582 11.63 8.54 -20.53
C ALA A 582 11.98 9.21 -21.88
N ASP A 583 11.04 9.92 -22.51
CA ASP A 583 11.24 10.59 -23.81
C ASP A 583 12.35 11.65 -23.79
N GLN A 584 12.57 12.31 -22.64
CA GLN A 584 13.68 13.26 -22.44
C GLN A 584 14.86 12.65 -21.67
N GLY A 585 14.73 11.42 -21.16
CA GLY A 585 15.72 10.77 -20.30
C GLY A 585 15.93 11.47 -18.96
N ILE A 586 14.89 12.09 -18.39
CA ILE A 586 14.99 12.86 -17.14
C ILE A 586 14.26 12.14 -16.02
N LEU A 587 14.94 11.88 -14.91
CA LEU A 587 14.32 11.52 -13.63
C LEU A 587 14.14 12.76 -12.76
N ALA A 588 12.92 12.97 -12.25
CA ALA A 588 12.60 13.94 -11.21
C ALA A 588 12.09 13.24 -9.93
N PHE A 589 12.58 13.65 -8.77
CA PHE A 589 12.12 13.14 -7.47
C PHE A 589 12.30 14.15 -6.33
N PRO A 590 11.44 14.19 -5.32
CA PRO A 590 11.64 15.03 -4.13
C PRO A 590 12.88 14.62 -3.34
N PHE A 591 13.62 15.57 -2.79
CA PHE A 591 14.70 15.30 -1.85
C PHE A 591 14.71 16.34 -0.71
N VAL A 592 14.86 15.86 0.52
CA VAL A 592 15.04 16.69 1.72
C VAL A 592 16.44 16.44 2.26
N SER A 593 17.24 17.51 2.35
CA SER A 593 18.62 17.46 2.83
C SER A 593 18.69 17.31 4.36
N ASN A 594 19.58 16.43 4.82
CA ASN A 594 20.03 16.37 6.21
C ASN A 594 21.39 17.09 6.41
N GLU A 595 21.93 17.74 5.38
CA GLU A 595 23.19 18.48 5.40
C GLU A 595 22.95 19.99 5.43
N GLY A 596 23.53 20.68 6.41
CA GLY A 596 23.53 22.14 6.51
C GLY A 596 22.24 22.72 7.12
N ASP A 597 21.77 23.82 6.54
CA ASP A 597 20.44 24.36 6.82
C ASP A 597 19.37 23.51 6.11
N PHE A 598 18.11 23.58 6.57
CA PHE A 598 17.01 22.85 5.95
C PHE A 598 16.86 23.19 4.46
N SER A 599 16.76 22.14 3.63
CA SER A 599 16.41 22.28 2.21
C SER A 599 15.48 21.17 1.76
N SER A 600 14.42 21.53 1.04
CA SER A 600 13.57 20.59 0.28
C SER A 600 13.49 21.01 -1.19
N THR A 601 13.79 20.07 -2.06
CA THR A 601 13.94 20.30 -3.49
C THR A 601 13.25 19.22 -4.33
N LEU A 602 13.00 19.51 -5.61
CA LEU A 602 12.83 18.49 -6.64
C LEU A 602 14.18 18.29 -7.34
N GLU A 603 14.83 17.14 -7.14
CA GLU A 603 16.07 16.77 -7.82
C GLU A 603 15.79 16.36 -9.27
N LEU A 604 16.56 16.88 -10.24
CA LEU A 604 16.49 16.49 -11.65
C LEU A 604 17.81 15.87 -12.12
N TRP A 605 17.72 14.71 -12.73
CA TRP A 605 18.85 13.88 -13.15
C TRP A 605 18.67 13.40 -14.59
N ASP A 606 19.71 13.62 -15.42
CA ASP A 606 19.85 12.95 -16.70
C ASP A 606 20.16 11.45 -16.46
N VAL A 607 19.37 10.59 -17.08
CA VAL A 607 19.46 9.13 -17.00
C VAL A 607 19.59 8.54 -18.40
N SER A 608 20.63 7.74 -18.59
CA SER A 608 20.84 6.98 -19.82
C SER A 608 21.41 5.61 -19.49
N ALA A 609 20.83 4.57 -20.09
CA ALA A 609 21.36 3.21 -20.01
C ALA A 609 22.82 3.11 -20.47
N ASP A 610 23.32 4.02 -21.33
CA ASP A 610 24.70 4.00 -21.85
C ASP A 610 25.58 5.18 -21.42
N ALA A 611 25.03 6.37 -21.20
CA ALA A 611 25.82 7.52 -20.69
C ALA A 611 25.86 7.59 -19.16
N GLY A 612 24.93 6.91 -18.48
CA GLY A 612 24.87 6.80 -17.03
C GLY A 612 23.94 7.81 -16.36
N LEU A 613 24.36 8.28 -15.19
CA LEU A 613 23.61 9.17 -14.30
C LEU A 613 24.38 10.47 -14.14
N SER A 614 23.75 11.62 -14.40
CA SER A 614 24.32 12.93 -14.10
C SER A 614 23.27 13.90 -13.58
N ARG A 615 23.53 14.52 -12.43
CA ARG A 615 22.66 15.55 -11.84
C ARG A 615 22.58 16.75 -12.78
N ARG A 616 21.36 17.11 -13.18
CA ARG A 616 21.08 18.29 -13.99
C ARG A 616 20.96 19.54 -13.12
N GLY A 617 20.27 19.41 -11.98
CA GLY A 617 20.05 20.48 -11.02
C GLY A 617 18.95 20.09 -10.03
N SER A 618 18.35 21.07 -9.38
CA SER A 618 17.13 20.87 -8.61
C SER A 618 16.33 22.17 -8.50
N VAL A 619 15.02 22.05 -8.26
CA VAL A 619 14.13 23.19 -7.97
C VAL A 619 13.92 23.27 -6.46
N ASP A 620 14.26 24.41 -5.85
CA ASP A 620 14.21 24.61 -4.39
C ASP A 620 12.87 25.19 -3.94
N HIS A 621 12.13 24.44 -3.10
CA HIS A 621 10.86 24.87 -2.51
C HIS A 621 11.00 25.36 -1.06
N SER A 622 12.19 25.33 -0.48
CA SER A 622 12.42 25.62 0.94
C SER A 622 11.83 26.96 1.36
N ALA A 623 12.06 28.01 0.55
CA ALA A 623 11.52 29.34 0.79
C ALA A 623 9.97 29.39 0.73
N LEU A 624 9.34 28.65 -0.18
CA LEU A 624 7.87 28.57 -0.26
C LEU A 624 7.32 27.88 0.99
N VAL A 625 7.90 26.73 1.36
CA VAL A 625 7.45 25.91 2.50
C VAL A 625 7.67 26.62 3.84
N ILE A 626 8.74 27.42 3.98
CA ILE A 626 8.97 28.28 5.14
C ILE A 626 7.97 29.44 5.20
N ASN A 627 7.67 30.08 4.05
CA ASN A 627 6.71 31.19 4.00
C ASN A 627 5.27 30.74 4.29
N ASP A 628 4.91 29.55 3.83
CA ASP A 628 3.64 28.87 4.09
C ASP A 628 3.42 28.67 5.60
N CYS A 629 4.44 28.14 6.30
CA CYS A 629 4.47 28.13 7.77
C CYS A 629 4.84 29.50 8.39
N GLY A 630 4.23 30.58 7.91
CA GLY A 630 4.29 31.91 8.51
C GLY A 630 5.66 32.60 8.49
N GLY A 631 6.66 32.06 7.80
CA GLY A 631 8.00 32.65 7.65
C GLY A 631 8.92 32.49 8.86
N TRP A 632 8.61 31.61 9.82
CA TRP A 632 9.43 31.38 11.01
C TRP A 632 9.89 29.92 11.09
N ILE A 633 11.21 29.70 11.08
CA ILE A 633 11.78 28.37 11.34
C ILE A 633 11.95 28.21 12.87
N PRO A 634 11.34 27.21 13.51
CA PRO A 634 11.61 26.89 14.91
C PRO A 634 13.09 26.53 15.13
N PRO A 635 13.74 26.97 16.24
CA PRO A 635 15.13 26.64 16.53
C PRO A 635 15.39 25.12 16.58
N ILE A 636 16.40 24.67 15.85
CA ILE A 636 16.81 23.26 15.74
C ILE A 636 17.64 22.83 16.98
N ASP A 637 17.10 23.08 18.19
CA ASP A 637 17.70 22.66 19.47
C ASP A 637 17.47 21.16 19.72
N GLY A 638 17.99 20.32 18.82
CA GLY A 638 18.04 18.85 18.94
C GLY A 638 16.82 18.08 18.42
N ALA A 639 15.76 18.74 17.95
CA ALA A 639 14.67 18.12 17.20
C ALA A 639 15.05 17.94 15.71
N PHE A 640 14.43 16.98 15.01
CA PHE A 640 14.51 16.93 13.56
C PHE A 640 13.64 18.05 12.96
N VAL A 641 14.05 18.62 11.82
CA VAL A 641 13.31 19.75 11.22
C VAL A 641 11.88 19.36 10.85
N GLY A 642 11.69 18.12 10.40
CA GLY A 642 10.38 17.53 10.14
C GLY A 642 9.44 17.60 11.35
N ASP A 643 9.89 17.15 12.53
CA ASP A 643 9.10 17.16 13.78
C ASP A 643 8.62 18.57 14.14
N ALA A 644 9.47 19.57 13.87
CA ALA A 644 9.21 20.95 14.23
C ALA A 644 8.19 21.61 13.30
N PHE A 645 8.28 21.34 11.99
CA PHE A 645 7.24 21.74 11.03
C PHE A 645 5.94 20.96 11.23
N TYR A 646 5.98 19.66 11.53
CA TYR A 646 4.77 18.88 11.84
C TYR A 646 4.03 19.50 13.03
N ARG A 647 4.74 19.81 14.11
CA ARG A 647 4.16 20.42 15.33
C ARG A 647 3.62 21.85 15.11
N ASP A 648 4.35 22.70 14.39
CA ASP A 648 4.04 24.13 14.30
C ASP A 648 3.19 24.50 13.05
N CYS A 649 3.18 23.63 12.03
CA CYS A 649 2.54 23.85 10.73
C CYS A 649 1.51 22.77 10.35
N GLY A 650 1.54 21.59 10.98
CA GLY A 650 0.61 20.47 10.71
C GLY A 650 1.00 19.56 9.53
N TYR A 651 2.18 19.72 8.94
CA TYR A 651 2.60 18.93 7.76
C TYR A 651 4.12 18.69 7.72
N PHE A 652 4.55 17.68 6.94
CA PHE A 652 5.98 17.48 6.68
C PHE A 652 6.48 18.44 5.58
N PRO A 653 7.56 19.21 5.80
CA PRO A 653 8.01 20.27 4.91
C PRO A 653 8.74 19.72 3.68
N GLN A 654 7.99 19.20 2.71
CA GLN A 654 8.57 18.67 1.47
C GLN A 654 7.84 19.08 0.18
N VAL A 655 8.61 19.13 -0.90
CA VAL A 655 8.11 18.79 -2.25
C VAL A 655 7.58 17.35 -2.21
N SER A 656 6.47 17.07 -2.88
CA SER A 656 5.93 15.70 -2.99
C SER A 656 5.97 15.15 -4.42
N ARG A 657 5.87 16.01 -5.44
CA ARG A 657 5.77 15.60 -6.84
C ARG A 657 6.53 16.54 -7.76
N GLY A 658 6.96 15.99 -8.89
CA GLY A 658 7.32 16.70 -10.10
C GLY A 658 6.50 16.16 -11.26
N VAL A 659 6.07 17.02 -12.18
CA VAL A 659 5.27 16.68 -13.36
C VAL A 659 5.82 17.44 -14.57
N PHE A 660 6.15 16.73 -15.65
CA PHE A 660 6.65 17.34 -16.88
C PHE A 660 5.50 17.69 -17.83
N ILE A 661 5.60 18.86 -18.47
CA ILE A 661 4.74 19.29 -19.58
C ILE A 661 5.67 19.96 -20.60
N ASP A 662 5.86 19.30 -21.75
CA ASP A 662 6.84 19.62 -22.78
C ASP A 662 8.27 19.86 -22.21
N GLU A 663 8.95 20.98 -22.51
CA GLU A 663 10.25 21.32 -21.91
C GLU A 663 10.20 21.92 -20.50
N TYR A 664 9.09 21.77 -19.77
CA TYR A 664 8.89 22.35 -18.43
C TYR A 664 8.66 21.31 -17.34
N ILE A 665 9.15 21.61 -16.13
CA ILE A 665 8.92 20.82 -14.91
C ILE A 665 8.10 21.66 -13.91
N TYR A 666 6.97 21.08 -13.50
CA TYR A 666 6.06 21.59 -12.48
C TYR A 666 6.37 20.85 -11.19
N SER A 667 6.92 21.54 -10.20
CA SER A 667 7.26 20.97 -8.89
C SER A 667 6.28 21.45 -7.83
N ILE A 668 5.79 20.53 -6.98
CA ILE A 668 4.63 20.76 -6.11
C ILE A 668 5.00 20.49 -4.65
N SER A 669 4.86 21.49 -3.78
CA SER A 669 4.96 21.38 -2.31
C SER A 669 3.72 21.96 -1.61
N HIS A 670 3.73 21.99 -0.28
CA HIS A 670 2.70 22.64 0.55
C HIS A 670 2.57 24.15 0.32
N GLY A 671 3.66 24.85 -0.04
CA GLY A 671 3.64 26.29 -0.31
C GLY A 671 3.31 26.68 -1.77
N GLY A 672 2.99 25.72 -2.65
CA GLY A 672 2.56 25.99 -4.03
C GLY A 672 3.26 25.16 -5.11
N VAL A 673 3.01 25.58 -6.36
CA VAL A 673 3.61 25.07 -7.59
C VAL A 673 4.68 26.04 -8.10
N LEU A 674 5.87 25.52 -8.40
CA LEU A 674 6.91 26.20 -9.17
C LEU A 674 7.01 25.60 -10.56
N VAL A 675 7.24 26.44 -11.56
CA VAL A 675 7.42 26.01 -12.95
C VAL A 675 8.78 26.46 -13.44
N HIS A 676 9.60 25.54 -13.93
CA HIS A 676 10.92 25.81 -14.49
C HIS A 676 11.04 25.19 -15.88
N ASN A 677 11.91 25.75 -16.71
CA ASN A 677 12.33 25.07 -17.94
C ASN A 677 13.34 23.98 -17.57
N VAL A 678 13.29 22.79 -18.18
CA VAL A 678 14.21 21.70 -17.83
C VAL A 678 15.69 21.99 -18.17
N GLY A 679 15.98 23.11 -18.85
CA GLY A 679 17.32 23.65 -19.10
C GLY A 679 17.72 24.87 -18.24
N ASP A 680 16.80 25.45 -17.44
CA ASP A 680 17.08 26.49 -16.43
C ASP A 680 16.26 26.22 -15.16
N LEU A 681 16.95 25.66 -14.17
CA LEU A 681 16.40 25.32 -12.84
C LEU A 681 16.79 26.37 -11.78
N GLU A 682 17.46 27.47 -12.16
CA GLU A 682 17.77 28.59 -11.27
C GLU A 682 16.67 29.68 -11.32
N THR A 683 15.96 29.79 -12.44
CA THR A 683 14.93 30.83 -12.67
C THR A 683 13.54 30.21 -12.91
N PRO A 684 12.53 30.43 -12.02
CA PRO A 684 11.16 30.01 -12.30
C PRO A 684 10.57 30.82 -13.46
N VAL A 685 9.91 30.14 -14.40
CA VAL A 685 9.09 30.79 -15.45
C VAL A 685 7.71 31.20 -14.91
N ALA A 686 7.22 30.48 -13.89
CA ALA A 686 6.01 30.84 -13.15
C ALA A 686 6.07 30.34 -11.69
N THR A 687 5.19 30.90 -10.85
CA THR A 687 5.03 30.54 -9.44
C THR A 687 3.58 30.79 -9.05
N ALA A 688 2.87 29.75 -8.59
CA ALA A 688 1.47 29.84 -8.22
C ALA A 688 1.27 29.18 -6.84
N THR A 689 0.81 29.96 -5.87
CA THR A 689 0.47 29.45 -4.52
C THR A 689 -0.99 29.01 -4.45
N TYR A 690 -1.30 28.23 -3.42
CA TYR A 690 -2.65 28.10 -2.89
C TYR A 690 -3.07 29.40 -2.14
#